data_AF-A0A4W5RMS4-F1
#
_entry.id   AF-A0A4W5RMS4-F1
#
_cell.length_a   1.000
_cell.length_b   1.000
_cell.length_c   1.000
_cell.angle_alpha   90.00
_cell.angle_beta   90.00
_cell.angle_gamma   90.00
#
_symmetry.space_group_name_H-M   'P 1'
#
loop_
_entity.id
_entity.type
_entity.pdbx_description
1 polymer ?
#
loop_
_entity_poly.entity_id
_entity_poly.type
_entity_poly.pdbx_seq_one_letter_code
_entity_poly.pdbx_strand_id
1 'polypeptide(L)'
;MVMLCLCSPHAERLEQQVLRAATTGPSSIRLTWNLIQSARGYRLEWRQGEGGRMQSQSFSRNTTIYDLSGLQPRTEYVITLFTLYEGREEATPVSTSPTVEQPVGRVSNLRVVEYLGSNVRLGWTGVAGATQYRILMVNTEAQTEETSSIPGSQTTLDLRGLTEGVSYGVSVTAVVGDSEGDPVTVYIKAEQALERVTNLRVTNTNGRRLRIAWTGVSGATGYRVTWRQGNNAEQSRVLGPEASSYTVEGLQPDTAVVLGVAAVIGQRIGEVVTLSARTNGNNGSSTVSGLRIIDVTSQRIRITWSPVSRATGYKITWRSGNGVESSRTVAADVTSFIIDSLQEDSSYRVSVSSLIGSREGYPTSLNTRTESDQVVVGTVTSLKAQESLGEVVRVTWVGVQGATAYRVVWKRIDGGEERSQLVGGDLTAVDLEQLDPGAQYEVQVMALVQNREGSPVSVRVTTPGEPAAVDRVEGVRVLEATPGVLRLVWRGMAGVTGYRIYWRSARGEAESSRLIGRDATSFDLDGLRPGVSYTMRLAAIFRDRESQAVTITASTAPLQPVTGLRVAEVTQNSVLLGWVPLTGATGYILRWREERDTGPGQSTLLPGSSSSYRVTGLRLGLRYRFTLQPNFQREVGPETSVNERTVCVGGRLDVVFLVPASRDRASLADSLLSLLTSAAGSLTTIGERDSQLGIVVYSARPKVWFLLNRHSNSETLLQEILSTPFEDGPGNAIGQAMTFTRQFLLSPTAGRRPRVPGAVVIIADEKSSDNVTVPASVVKASGVTVLAVGIGRADSEELRQAVTDGSTQNLLYARDATQLGTLHTDLADLLCGVARIPEGVGPVTEQCTVQCPR
;
A
#
# COMPACT_ATOMS: atom_id res chain seq x y z
N MET A 1 65.95 -27.37 -59.96
CA MET A 1 65.39 -28.74 -59.96
C MET A 1 64.88 -28.96 -58.53
N VAL A 2 63.62 -28.65 -58.13
CA VAL A 2 62.29 -29.13 -58.60
C VAL A 2 62.31 -30.67 -58.63
N MET A 3 61.53 -31.44 -57.86
CA MET A 3 60.06 -31.46 -57.66
C MET A 3 59.75 -32.33 -56.41
N LEU A 4 58.93 -31.94 -55.41
CA LEU A 4 57.45 -32.02 -55.30
C LEU A 4 56.86 -33.45 -55.23
N CYS A 5 56.23 -33.77 -54.08
CA CYS A 5 55.04 -34.63 -53.90
C CYS A 5 54.49 -34.35 -52.48
N LEU A 6 53.54 -33.42 -52.32
CA LEU A 6 52.07 -33.54 -52.42
C LEU A 6 51.41 -33.75 -51.04
N CYS A 7 50.63 -32.74 -50.63
CA CYS A 7 49.73 -32.75 -49.50
C CYS A 7 48.67 -33.86 -49.62
N SER A 8 48.28 -34.42 -48.48
CA SER A 8 46.93 -34.92 -48.25
C SER A 8 46.39 -34.22 -46.99
N PRO A 9 45.39 -33.34 -47.09
CA PRO A 9 44.69 -32.80 -45.93
C PRO A 9 43.40 -33.62 -45.74
N HIS A 10 43.20 -34.24 -44.58
CA HIS A 10 41.89 -34.45 -43.93
C HIS A 10 42.14 -35.27 -42.66
N ALA A 11 42.66 -34.62 -41.63
CA ALA A 11 42.22 -34.98 -40.28
C ALA A 11 40.82 -34.37 -40.15
N GLU A 12 39.78 -35.17 -40.43
CA GLU A 12 38.42 -34.81 -40.09
C GLU A 12 38.39 -34.46 -38.60
N ARG A 13 38.25 -33.18 -38.31
CA ARG A 13 37.96 -32.68 -36.98
C ARG A 13 36.59 -33.26 -36.61
N LEU A 14 36.57 -34.34 -35.81
CA LEU A 14 35.35 -34.95 -35.31
C LEU A 14 34.46 -33.83 -34.73
N GLU A 15 33.33 -33.57 -35.38
CA GLU A 15 32.34 -32.61 -34.88
C GLU A 15 31.82 -33.17 -33.55
N GLN A 16 32.26 -32.59 -32.44
CA GLN A 16 31.84 -33.05 -31.12
C GLN A 16 30.38 -32.66 -30.87
N GLN A 17 29.55 -33.65 -30.54
CA GLN A 17 28.18 -33.39 -30.09
C GLN A 17 28.19 -32.76 -28.69
N VAL A 18 27.44 -31.67 -28.54
CA VAL A 18 27.22 -30.96 -27.27
C VAL A 18 25.72 -30.91 -27.02
N LEU A 19 25.28 -31.51 -25.93
CA LEU A 19 23.93 -31.37 -25.41
C LEU A 19 23.94 -30.42 -24.21
N ARG A 20 23.05 -29.44 -24.21
CA ARG A 20 22.82 -28.53 -23.08
C ARG A 20 21.38 -28.65 -22.63
N ALA A 21 21.19 -28.69 -21.32
CA ALA A 21 19.90 -28.60 -20.68
C ALA A 21 19.81 -27.28 -19.91
N ALA A 22 18.74 -26.53 -20.13
CA ALA A 22 18.42 -25.32 -19.37
C ALA A 22 17.02 -25.48 -18.79
N THR A 23 16.88 -25.39 -17.47
CA THR A 23 15.57 -25.37 -16.83
C THR A 23 14.81 -24.11 -17.26
N THR A 24 13.66 -24.30 -17.89
CA THR A 24 12.78 -23.20 -18.35
C THR A 24 11.61 -22.96 -17.38
N GLY A 25 11.33 -23.89 -16.47
CA GLY A 25 10.33 -23.75 -15.42
C GLY A 25 10.31 -24.94 -14.46
N PRO A 26 9.43 -24.95 -13.44
CA PRO A 26 9.43 -25.98 -12.40
C PRO A 26 9.14 -27.39 -12.92
N SER A 27 8.47 -27.52 -14.07
CA SER A 27 8.15 -28.79 -14.73
C SER A 27 8.63 -28.86 -16.18
N SER A 28 9.59 -28.00 -16.57
CA SER A 28 10.09 -27.98 -17.95
C SER A 28 11.59 -27.72 -18.10
N ILE A 29 12.19 -28.38 -19.08
CA ILE A 29 13.60 -28.25 -19.43
C ILE A 29 13.70 -28.08 -20.95
N ARG A 30 14.40 -27.02 -21.37
CA ARG A 30 14.79 -26.83 -22.76
C ARG A 30 16.12 -27.52 -23.02
N LEU A 31 16.11 -28.41 -23.98
CA LEU A 31 17.30 -29.10 -24.49
C LEU A 31 17.74 -28.44 -25.79
N THR A 32 19.02 -28.14 -25.89
CA THR A 32 19.63 -27.58 -27.10
C THR A 32 20.92 -28.33 -27.42
N TRP A 33 21.11 -28.70 -28.67
CA TRP A 33 22.32 -29.37 -29.14
C TRP A 33 22.79 -28.83 -30.49
N ASN A 34 24.09 -28.89 -30.77
CA ASN A 34 24.62 -28.46 -32.07
C ASN A 34 24.25 -29.45 -33.18
N LEU A 35 24.02 -28.93 -34.38
CA LEU A 35 23.80 -29.72 -35.58
C LEU A 35 25.10 -30.39 -36.01
N ILE A 36 25.04 -31.69 -36.33
CA ILE A 36 26.15 -32.48 -36.85
C ILE A 36 25.84 -32.81 -38.31
N GLN A 37 26.73 -32.42 -39.22
CA GLN A 37 26.44 -32.50 -40.66
C GLN A 37 26.35 -33.95 -41.16
N SER A 38 27.06 -34.87 -40.52
CA SER A 38 27.06 -36.30 -40.87
C SER A 38 25.95 -37.12 -40.17
N ALA A 39 25.13 -36.50 -39.31
CA ALA A 39 24.05 -37.20 -38.62
C ALA A 39 22.84 -37.42 -39.54
N ARG A 40 22.24 -38.61 -39.50
CA ARG A 40 20.94 -38.93 -40.13
C ARG A 40 19.75 -38.46 -39.29
N GLY A 41 19.95 -38.27 -37.98
CA GLY A 41 18.94 -37.82 -37.04
C GLY A 41 19.43 -37.96 -35.59
N TYR A 42 18.53 -37.72 -34.66
CA TYR A 42 18.83 -37.78 -33.22
C TYR A 42 17.78 -38.64 -32.51
N ARG A 43 18.18 -39.35 -31.44
CA ARG A 43 17.25 -39.99 -30.50
C ARG A 43 17.52 -39.47 -29.10
N LEU A 44 16.52 -38.89 -28.47
CA LEU A 44 16.60 -38.39 -27.10
C LEU A 44 15.95 -39.37 -26.15
N GLU A 45 16.63 -39.69 -25.05
CA GLU A 45 16.11 -40.53 -23.98
C GLU A 45 16.16 -39.79 -22.65
N TRP A 46 15.14 -39.95 -21.82
CA TRP A 46 15.11 -39.35 -20.48
C TRP A 46 14.39 -40.21 -19.44
N ARG A 47 14.87 -40.15 -18.20
CA ARG A 47 14.28 -40.83 -17.03
C ARG A 47 14.44 -40.01 -15.75
N GLN A 48 13.56 -40.26 -14.80
CA GLN A 48 13.63 -39.75 -13.43
C GLN A 48 14.70 -40.53 -12.64
N GLY A 49 15.82 -39.89 -12.30
CA GLY A 49 16.97 -40.53 -11.64
C GLY A 49 17.52 -41.76 -12.38
N GLU A 50 18.33 -42.59 -11.73
CA GLU A 50 18.88 -43.80 -12.36
C GLU A 50 17.88 -44.97 -12.47
N GLY A 51 16.80 -44.96 -11.67
CA GLY A 51 15.82 -46.06 -11.61
C GLY A 51 14.48 -45.80 -12.30
N GLY A 52 14.26 -44.61 -12.87
CA GLY A 52 12.98 -44.21 -13.46
C GLY A 52 12.69 -44.85 -14.83
N ARG A 53 11.40 -44.89 -15.20
CA ARG A 53 10.94 -45.41 -16.49
C ARG A 53 11.52 -44.59 -17.65
N MET A 54 12.28 -45.24 -18.53
CA MET A 54 12.86 -44.63 -19.73
C MET A 54 11.77 -44.17 -20.71
N GLN A 55 11.86 -42.92 -21.14
CA GLN A 55 11.12 -42.36 -22.27
C GLN A 55 12.11 -42.10 -23.42
N SER A 56 11.65 -42.22 -24.67
CA SER A 56 12.49 -42.04 -25.86
C SER A 56 11.73 -41.36 -26.99
N GLN A 57 12.40 -40.49 -27.74
CA GLN A 57 11.84 -39.79 -28.90
C GLN A 57 12.90 -39.54 -29.97
N SER A 58 12.54 -39.73 -31.24
CA SER A 58 13.44 -39.50 -32.38
C SER A 58 13.12 -38.21 -33.13
N PHE A 59 14.17 -37.56 -33.62
CA PHE A 59 14.13 -36.29 -34.31
C PHE A 59 14.90 -36.34 -35.64
N SER A 60 14.47 -35.52 -36.59
CA SER A 60 15.18 -35.35 -37.86
C SER A 60 16.55 -34.68 -37.66
N ARG A 61 17.45 -34.81 -38.65
CA ARG A 61 18.76 -34.14 -38.65
C ARG A 61 18.72 -32.63 -38.39
N ASN A 62 17.64 -31.94 -38.78
CA ASN A 62 17.56 -30.48 -38.68
C ASN A 62 17.07 -29.99 -37.32
N THR A 63 16.71 -30.89 -36.41
CA THR A 63 16.23 -30.54 -35.07
C THR A 63 17.42 -30.39 -34.13
N THR A 64 17.55 -29.21 -33.53
CA THR A 64 18.62 -28.86 -32.58
C THR A 64 18.09 -28.42 -31.21
N ILE A 65 16.77 -28.32 -31.06
CA ILE A 65 16.10 -27.84 -29.85
C ILE A 65 14.87 -28.68 -29.57
N TYR A 66 14.65 -29.02 -28.29
CA TYR A 66 13.43 -29.69 -27.83
C TYR A 66 13.05 -29.24 -26.40
N ASP A 67 11.77 -28.98 -26.16
CA ASP A 67 11.25 -28.60 -24.85
C ASP A 67 10.58 -29.80 -24.17
N LEU A 68 11.19 -30.32 -23.11
CA LEU A 68 10.60 -31.32 -22.23
C LEU A 68 9.66 -30.64 -21.24
N SER A 69 8.40 -31.07 -21.20
CA SER A 69 7.37 -30.53 -20.30
C SER A 69 6.70 -31.64 -19.47
N GLY A 70 6.09 -31.29 -18.34
CA GLY A 70 5.40 -32.24 -17.46
C GLY A 70 6.34 -33.00 -16.52
N LEU A 71 7.52 -32.46 -16.26
CA LEU A 71 8.50 -33.01 -15.32
C LEU A 71 8.10 -32.72 -13.87
N GLN A 72 8.49 -33.57 -12.94
CA GLN A 72 8.32 -33.32 -11.51
C GLN A 72 9.35 -32.28 -11.03
N PRO A 73 8.94 -31.21 -10.32
CA PRO A 73 9.87 -30.24 -9.74
C PRO A 73 10.85 -30.91 -8.77
N ARG A 74 12.06 -30.31 -8.62
CA ARG A 74 13.11 -30.79 -7.69
C ARG A 74 13.50 -32.26 -7.87
N THR A 75 13.23 -32.82 -9.04
CA THR A 75 13.53 -34.22 -9.38
C THR A 75 14.68 -34.24 -10.37
N GLU A 76 15.71 -35.04 -10.11
CA GLU A 76 16.81 -35.22 -11.06
C GLU A 76 16.34 -36.03 -12.27
N TYR A 77 16.61 -35.52 -13.48
CA TYR A 77 16.39 -36.22 -14.73
C TYR A 77 17.73 -36.49 -15.42
N VAL A 78 17.93 -37.76 -15.79
CA VAL A 78 19.07 -38.19 -16.62
C VAL A 78 18.61 -38.17 -18.06
N ILE A 79 19.25 -37.35 -18.89
CA ILE A 79 18.87 -37.11 -20.28
C ILE A 79 20.05 -37.48 -21.18
N THR A 80 19.81 -38.32 -22.18
CA THR A 80 20.84 -38.79 -23.11
C THR A 80 20.42 -38.50 -24.53
N LEU A 81 21.25 -37.76 -25.28
CA LEU A 81 21.07 -37.58 -26.72
C LEU A 81 21.95 -38.57 -27.47
N PHE A 82 21.36 -39.35 -28.35
CA PHE A 82 22.05 -40.22 -29.31
C PHE A 82 22.11 -39.53 -30.67
N THR A 83 23.31 -39.32 -31.18
CA THR A 83 23.55 -38.87 -32.55
C THR A 83 23.60 -40.09 -33.45
N LEU A 84 22.70 -40.16 -34.44
CA LEU A 84 22.54 -41.33 -35.30
C LEU A 84 23.33 -41.11 -36.60
N TYR A 85 24.34 -41.92 -36.85
CA TYR A 85 25.12 -41.94 -38.08
C TYR A 85 24.78 -43.17 -38.92
N GLU A 86 25.39 -43.33 -40.10
CA GLU A 86 25.24 -44.56 -40.88
C GLU A 86 25.88 -45.76 -40.15
N GLY A 87 25.04 -46.61 -39.55
CA GLY A 87 25.48 -47.86 -38.92
C GLY A 87 26.08 -47.71 -37.51
N ARG A 88 26.09 -46.51 -36.92
CA ARG A 88 26.55 -46.28 -35.53
C ARG A 88 25.73 -45.19 -34.83
N GLU A 89 25.60 -45.29 -33.50
CA GLU A 89 24.98 -44.28 -32.64
C GLU A 89 25.97 -43.84 -31.57
N GLU A 90 26.06 -42.54 -31.27
CA GLU A 90 26.94 -42.00 -30.22
C GLU A 90 26.13 -41.25 -29.16
N ALA A 91 26.31 -41.60 -27.88
CA ALA A 91 25.59 -41.03 -26.76
C ALA A 91 26.29 -39.80 -26.16
N THR A 92 25.53 -38.75 -25.86
CA THR A 92 25.96 -37.54 -25.14
C THR A 92 25.02 -37.30 -23.96
N PRO A 93 25.39 -37.72 -22.73
CA PRO A 93 24.55 -37.59 -21.55
C PRO A 93 24.64 -36.20 -20.89
N VAL A 94 23.55 -35.76 -20.26
CA VAL A 94 23.48 -34.61 -19.34
C VAL A 94 22.48 -34.91 -18.23
N SER A 95 22.85 -34.60 -16.98
CA SER A 95 21.92 -34.67 -15.85
C SER A 95 21.48 -33.25 -15.48
N THR A 96 20.19 -33.07 -15.21
CA THR A 96 19.65 -31.77 -14.79
C THR A 96 18.46 -31.97 -13.86
N SER A 97 18.28 -31.05 -12.92
CA SER A 97 17.11 -30.96 -12.06
C SER A 97 16.39 -29.64 -12.36
N PRO A 98 15.08 -29.64 -12.67
CA PRO A 98 14.34 -28.40 -12.83
C PRO A 98 14.23 -27.72 -11.46
N THR A 99 15.05 -26.70 -11.24
CA THR A 99 15.05 -25.86 -10.04
C THR A 99 15.04 -24.40 -10.44
N VAL A 100 13.84 -23.86 -10.67
CA VAL A 100 13.62 -22.42 -10.79
C VAL A 100 12.49 -22.06 -9.84
N GLU A 101 12.82 -21.40 -8.73
CA GLU A 101 11.83 -20.66 -7.95
C GLU A 101 11.48 -19.41 -8.76
N GLN A 102 10.40 -19.52 -9.55
CA GLN A 102 9.82 -18.36 -10.22
C GLN A 102 8.82 -17.71 -9.24
N PRO A 103 8.97 -16.43 -8.89
CA PRO A 103 8.03 -15.76 -8.00
C PRO A 103 6.64 -15.79 -8.64
N VAL A 104 5.67 -16.32 -7.90
CA VAL A 104 4.28 -16.45 -8.38
C VAL A 104 3.71 -15.05 -8.55
N GLY A 105 3.22 -14.76 -9.76
CA GLY A 105 2.65 -13.45 -10.06
C GLY A 105 1.48 -13.11 -9.15
N ARG A 106 1.40 -11.83 -8.72
CA ARG A 106 0.26 -11.35 -7.94
C ARG A 106 -1.02 -11.32 -8.79
N VAL A 107 -2.15 -11.55 -8.14
CA VAL A 107 -3.47 -11.38 -8.76
C VAL A 107 -3.66 -9.92 -9.19
N SER A 108 -4.28 -9.67 -10.35
CA SER A 108 -4.55 -8.32 -10.84
C SER A 108 -6.03 -8.10 -11.10
N ASN A 109 -6.47 -6.83 -11.06
CA ASN A 109 -7.87 -6.43 -11.23
C ASN A 109 -8.86 -7.11 -10.28
N LEU A 110 -8.44 -7.44 -9.05
CA LEU A 110 -9.37 -7.93 -8.02
C LEU A 110 -10.38 -6.83 -7.69
N ARG A 111 -11.66 -7.12 -7.92
CA ARG A 111 -12.75 -6.18 -7.69
C ARG A 111 -14.06 -6.88 -7.35
N VAL A 112 -14.98 -6.13 -6.78
CA VAL A 112 -16.37 -6.56 -6.67
C VAL A 112 -17.03 -6.49 -8.04
N VAL A 113 -17.61 -7.59 -8.47
CA VAL A 113 -18.38 -7.70 -9.71
C VAL A 113 -19.85 -7.39 -9.44
N GLU A 114 -20.40 -7.85 -8.32
CA GLU A 114 -21.83 -7.73 -8.01
C GLU A 114 -22.10 -7.75 -6.49
N TYR A 115 -23.07 -6.95 -6.05
CA TYR A 115 -23.62 -6.95 -4.68
C TYR A 115 -25.06 -7.46 -4.68
N LEU A 116 -25.31 -8.59 -4.02
CA LEU A 116 -26.62 -9.23 -3.85
C LEU A 116 -26.97 -9.32 -2.36
N GLY A 117 -27.16 -8.16 -1.72
CA GLY A 117 -27.43 -8.07 -0.28
C GLY A 117 -26.25 -8.61 0.54
N SER A 118 -26.48 -9.68 1.31
CA SER A 118 -25.47 -10.41 2.09
C SER A 118 -24.55 -11.31 1.26
N ASN A 119 -24.73 -11.37 -0.06
CA ASN A 119 -23.87 -12.13 -0.97
C ASN A 119 -23.08 -11.17 -1.89
N VAL A 120 -21.78 -11.42 -2.05
CA VAL A 120 -20.89 -10.58 -2.86
C VAL A 120 -20.11 -11.45 -3.84
N ARG A 121 -20.14 -11.09 -5.13
CA ARG A 121 -19.34 -11.75 -6.16
C ARG A 121 -18.06 -10.97 -6.41
N LEU A 122 -16.92 -11.62 -6.22
CA LEU A 122 -15.60 -11.09 -6.57
C LEU A 122 -15.13 -11.63 -7.91
N GLY A 123 -14.31 -10.86 -8.61
CA GLY A 123 -13.66 -11.28 -9.85
C GLY A 123 -12.27 -10.66 -10.00
N TRP A 124 -11.37 -11.39 -10.65
CA TRP A 124 -9.99 -10.97 -10.89
C TRP A 124 -9.46 -11.50 -12.23
N THR A 125 -8.27 -11.03 -12.63
CA THR A 125 -7.56 -11.55 -13.81
C THR A 125 -6.68 -12.73 -13.39
N GLY A 126 -6.78 -13.85 -14.11
CA GLY A 126 -6.04 -15.06 -13.80
C GLY A 126 -4.53 -14.91 -13.94
N VAL A 127 -3.78 -15.58 -13.07
CA VAL A 127 -2.31 -15.63 -13.08
C VAL A 127 -1.86 -16.84 -13.91
N ALA A 128 -0.96 -16.62 -14.86
CA ALA A 128 -0.46 -17.69 -15.73
C ALA A 128 0.23 -18.78 -14.89
N GLY A 129 -0.19 -20.04 -15.10
CA GLY A 129 0.34 -21.20 -14.37
C GLY A 129 -0.26 -21.44 -12.98
N ALA A 130 -1.18 -20.62 -12.50
CA ALA A 130 -1.84 -20.85 -11.21
C ALA A 130 -2.58 -22.19 -11.19
N THR A 131 -2.24 -23.05 -10.22
CA THR A 131 -2.92 -24.33 -9.98
C THR A 131 -4.12 -24.15 -9.06
N GLN A 132 -4.04 -23.19 -8.13
CA GLN A 132 -5.12 -22.82 -7.21
C GLN A 132 -5.02 -21.35 -6.79
N TYR A 133 -6.10 -20.79 -6.27
CA TYR A 133 -6.11 -19.53 -5.54
C TYR A 133 -6.49 -19.80 -4.09
N ARG A 134 -5.68 -19.29 -3.15
CA ARG A 134 -5.99 -19.27 -1.72
C ARG A 134 -6.74 -17.99 -1.40
N ILE A 135 -7.85 -18.11 -0.68
CA ILE A 135 -8.71 -17.01 -0.28
C ILE A 135 -8.67 -16.92 1.24
N LEU A 136 -8.31 -15.75 1.77
CA LEU A 136 -8.38 -15.43 3.19
C LEU A 136 -9.42 -14.33 3.38
N MET A 137 -10.47 -14.61 4.14
CA MET A 137 -11.48 -13.64 4.53
C MET A 137 -11.30 -13.27 6.00
N VAL A 138 -11.22 -11.97 6.29
CA VAL A 138 -11.06 -11.43 7.65
C VAL A 138 -12.25 -10.56 7.97
N ASN A 139 -13.02 -10.93 9.00
CA ASN A 139 -14.04 -10.04 9.57
C ASN A 139 -13.33 -8.92 10.34
N THR A 140 -13.46 -7.68 9.89
CA THR A 140 -12.69 -6.55 10.46
C THR A 140 -13.11 -6.15 11.87
N GLU A 141 -14.33 -6.52 12.30
CA GLU A 141 -14.85 -6.20 13.64
C GLU A 141 -14.54 -7.32 14.63
N ALA A 142 -14.87 -8.56 14.26
CA ALA A 142 -14.66 -9.73 15.11
C ALA A 142 -13.22 -10.27 15.09
N GLN A 143 -12.39 -9.81 14.14
CA GLN A 143 -11.02 -10.31 13.91
C GLN A 143 -10.97 -11.83 13.69
N THR A 144 -12.05 -12.40 13.14
CA THR A 144 -12.12 -13.82 12.79
C THR A 144 -11.69 -14.04 11.35
N GLU A 145 -10.89 -15.07 11.11
CA GLU A 145 -10.33 -15.41 9.81
C GLU A 145 -10.91 -16.73 9.28
N GLU A 146 -11.28 -16.75 8.01
CA GLU A 146 -11.71 -17.95 7.30
C GLU A 146 -10.88 -18.13 6.03
N THR A 147 -10.31 -19.32 5.84
CA THR A 147 -9.48 -19.63 4.67
C THR A 147 -10.15 -20.69 3.81
N SER A 148 -10.16 -20.46 2.50
CA SER A 148 -10.62 -21.43 1.50
C SER A 148 -9.67 -21.48 0.29
N SER A 149 -9.82 -22.48 -0.56
CA SER A 149 -9.05 -22.61 -1.80
C SER A 149 -9.96 -22.97 -2.96
N ILE A 150 -9.66 -22.44 -4.15
CA ILE A 150 -10.39 -22.72 -5.37
C ILE A 150 -9.44 -23.07 -6.53
N PRO A 151 -9.88 -23.83 -7.54
CA PRO A 151 -9.04 -24.18 -8.68
C PRO A 151 -8.51 -22.97 -9.45
N GLY A 152 -7.29 -23.06 -9.97
CA GLY A 152 -6.64 -21.96 -10.71
C GLY A 152 -7.31 -21.58 -12.03
N SER A 153 -8.25 -22.40 -12.51
CA SER A 153 -9.14 -22.10 -13.64
C SER A 153 -10.28 -21.13 -13.29
N GLN A 154 -10.60 -20.96 -12.00
CA GLN A 154 -11.63 -20.05 -11.53
C GLN A 154 -11.05 -18.66 -11.27
N THR A 155 -11.73 -17.63 -11.76
CA THR A 155 -11.34 -16.22 -11.60
C THR A 155 -12.45 -15.38 -10.96
N THR A 156 -13.47 -16.04 -10.41
CA THR A 156 -14.62 -15.45 -9.73
C THR A 156 -14.97 -16.25 -8.49
N LEU A 157 -15.45 -15.57 -7.44
CA LEU A 157 -15.85 -16.20 -6.18
C LEU A 157 -17.14 -15.56 -5.64
N ASP A 158 -18.11 -16.40 -5.28
CA ASP A 158 -19.35 -15.99 -4.63
C ASP A 158 -19.23 -16.15 -3.12
N LEU A 159 -19.17 -15.02 -2.41
CA LEU A 159 -19.18 -14.96 -0.96
C LEU A 159 -20.63 -14.91 -0.49
N ARG A 160 -21.00 -15.78 0.44
CA ARG A 160 -22.39 -15.91 0.91
C ARG A 160 -22.49 -15.76 2.41
N GLY A 161 -23.65 -15.29 2.88
CA GLY A 161 -23.95 -15.23 4.31
C GLY A 161 -23.12 -14.21 5.08
N LEU A 162 -22.69 -13.13 4.42
CA LEU A 162 -21.96 -12.05 5.08
C LEU A 162 -22.89 -11.29 6.04
N THR A 163 -22.38 -10.93 7.21
CA THR A 163 -23.12 -10.14 8.19
C THR A 163 -23.30 -8.70 7.70
N GLU A 164 -24.56 -8.26 7.62
CA GLU A 164 -24.90 -6.92 7.14
C GLU A 164 -24.21 -5.83 7.97
N GLY A 165 -23.68 -4.81 7.29
CA GLY A 165 -22.99 -3.70 7.96
C GLY A 165 -21.56 -4.00 8.40
N VAL A 166 -21.12 -5.26 8.37
CA VAL A 166 -19.74 -5.65 8.72
C VAL A 166 -18.85 -5.58 7.48
N SER A 167 -17.63 -5.06 7.67
CA SER A 167 -16.62 -5.04 6.61
C SER A 167 -15.73 -6.28 6.67
N TYR A 168 -15.47 -6.87 5.52
CA TYR A 168 -14.62 -8.05 5.34
C TYR A 168 -13.43 -7.68 4.46
N GLY A 169 -12.22 -7.98 4.92
CA GLY A 169 -11.02 -7.96 4.08
C GLY A 169 -10.87 -9.30 3.40
N VAL A 170 -10.94 -9.33 2.06
CA VAL A 170 -10.81 -10.58 1.28
C VAL A 170 -9.52 -10.53 0.49
N SER A 171 -8.58 -11.38 0.87
CA SER A 171 -7.27 -11.53 0.23
C SER A 171 -7.28 -12.73 -0.71
N VAL A 172 -6.83 -12.53 -1.95
CA VAL A 172 -6.67 -13.59 -2.96
C VAL A 172 -5.19 -13.74 -3.28
N THR A 173 -4.68 -14.96 -3.10
CA THR A 173 -3.28 -15.33 -3.36
C THR A 173 -3.23 -16.39 -4.45
N ALA A 174 -2.46 -16.17 -5.51
CA ALA A 174 -2.21 -17.19 -6.52
C ALA A 174 -1.19 -18.21 -6.01
N VAL A 175 -1.42 -19.49 -6.31
CA VAL A 175 -0.51 -20.59 -5.95
C VAL A 175 -0.15 -21.35 -7.22
N VAL A 176 1.14 -21.60 -7.42
CA VAL A 176 1.68 -22.38 -8.55
C VAL A 176 2.52 -23.51 -7.96
N GLY A 177 1.97 -24.72 -7.94
CA GLY A 177 2.60 -25.84 -7.23
C GLY A 177 2.63 -25.58 -5.71
N ASP A 178 3.83 -25.53 -5.12
CA ASP A 178 4.06 -25.27 -3.69
C ASP A 178 4.41 -23.80 -3.38
N SER A 179 4.46 -22.93 -4.39
CA SER A 179 4.82 -21.52 -4.24
C SER A 179 3.57 -20.63 -4.20
N GLU A 180 3.54 -19.66 -3.29
CA GLU A 180 2.48 -18.67 -3.14
C GLU A 180 2.96 -17.30 -3.61
N GLY A 181 2.09 -16.54 -4.27
CA GLY A 181 2.35 -15.16 -4.67
C GLY A 181 1.97 -14.14 -3.59
N ASP A 182 2.12 -12.86 -3.89
CA ASP A 182 1.68 -11.81 -2.96
C ASP A 182 0.14 -11.75 -2.87
N PRO A 183 -0.45 -11.67 -1.66
CA PRO A 183 -1.88 -11.50 -1.48
C PRO A 183 -2.34 -10.13 -1.97
N VAL A 184 -3.47 -10.10 -2.68
CA VAL A 184 -4.16 -8.84 -3.00
C VAL A 184 -5.48 -8.80 -2.25
N THR A 185 -5.68 -7.75 -1.45
CA THR A 185 -6.84 -7.60 -0.58
C THR A 185 -7.82 -6.57 -1.15
N VAL A 186 -9.10 -6.92 -1.18
CA VAL A 186 -10.21 -5.97 -1.36
C VAL A 186 -11.04 -5.93 -0.09
N TYR A 187 -11.49 -4.74 0.30
CA TYR A 187 -12.42 -4.56 1.40
C TYR A 187 -13.84 -4.48 0.85
N ILE A 188 -14.70 -5.35 1.34
CA ILE A 188 -16.13 -5.36 0.98
C ILE A 188 -16.94 -5.14 2.25
N LYS A 189 -18.05 -4.42 2.13
CA LYS A 189 -19.02 -4.26 3.21
C LYS A 189 -20.33 -4.85 2.72
N ALA A 190 -20.88 -5.82 3.45
CA ALA A 190 -22.17 -6.40 3.08
C ALA A 190 -23.26 -5.34 3.25
N GLU A 191 -23.98 -5.04 2.17
CA GLU A 191 -25.06 -4.05 2.16
C GLU A 191 -26.39 -4.72 2.48
N GLN A 192 -27.27 -3.99 3.16
CA GLN A 192 -28.60 -4.50 3.54
C GLN A 192 -29.42 -4.85 2.30
N ALA A 193 -30.05 -6.02 2.31
CA ALA A 193 -30.98 -6.40 1.25
C ALA A 193 -32.20 -5.46 1.26
N LEU A 194 -32.62 -4.96 0.08
CA LEU A 194 -33.79 -4.09 -0.06
C LEU A 194 -35.06 -4.81 0.43
N GLU A 195 -35.61 -4.38 1.56
CA GLU A 195 -36.90 -4.87 2.04
C GLU A 195 -38.03 -4.52 1.06
N ARG A 196 -38.92 -5.48 0.81
CA ARG A 196 -40.09 -5.28 -0.06
C ARG A 196 -41.17 -4.46 0.66
N VAL A 197 -41.94 -3.70 -0.11
CA VAL A 197 -43.09 -2.94 0.42
C VAL A 197 -44.14 -3.91 0.95
N THR A 198 -44.66 -3.65 2.16
CA THR A 198 -45.69 -4.47 2.80
C THR A 198 -47.00 -3.70 3.01
N ASN A 199 -48.10 -4.41 3.26
CA ASN A 199 -49.44 -3.85 3.47
C ASN A 199 -49.95 -2.94 2.34
N LEU A 200 -49.55 -3.21 1.09
CA LEU A 200 -50.08 -2.50 -0.08
C LEU A 200 -51.59 -2.76 -0.20
N ARG A 201 -52.39 -1.71 -0.06
CA ARG A 201 -53.86 -1.79 -0.06
C ARG A 201 -54.51 -0.58 -0.72
N VAL A 202 -55.72 -0.77 -1.22
CA VAL A 202 -56.58 0.34 -1.66
C VAL A 202 -57.38 0.88 -0.47
N THR A 203 -57.37 2.20 -0.28
CA THR A 203 -58.03 2.88 0.86
C THR A 203 -59.23 3.72 0.44
N ASN A 204 -59.29 4.15 -0.81
CA ASN A 204 -60.42 4.90 -1.35
C ASN A 204 -60.62 4.57 -2.83
N THR A 205 -61.85 4.24 -3.21
CA THR A 205 -62.26 4.00 -4.59
C THR A 205 -63.36 4.98 -4.98
N ASN A 206 -63.22 5.60 -6.14
CA ASN A 206 -64.27 6.38 -6.80
C ASN A 206 -64.27 6.01 -8.29
N GLY A 207 -65.27 6.45 -9.06
CA GLY A 207 -65.35 6.26 -10.50
C GLY A 207 -64.19 6.88 -11.30
N ARG A 208 -63.37 7.77 -10.73
CA ARG A 208 -62.24 8.42 -11.45
C ARG A 208 -60.88 8.43 -10.74
N ARG A 209 -60.81 7.91 -9.52
CA ARG A 209 -59.58 7.94 -8.70
C ARG A 209 -59.48 6.73 -7.80
N LEU A 210 -58.26 6.29 -7.54
CA LEU A 210 -57.90 5.21 -6.62
C LEU A 210 -56.77 5.68 -5.70
N ARG A 211 -56.97 5.57 -4.38
CA ARG A 211 -55.91 5.84 -3.40
C ARG A 211 -55.34 4.53 -2.87
N ILE A 212 -54.03 4.36 -3.03
CA ILE A 212 -53.27 3.25 -2.45
C ILE A 212 -52.47 3.71 -1.24
N ALA A 213 -52.27 2.81 -0.29
CA ALA A 213 -51.41 3.01 0.88
C ALA A 213 -50.58 1.75 1.14
N TRP A 214 -49.40 1.94 1.73
CA TRP A 214 -48.47 0.88 2.09
C TRP A 214 -47.71 1.22 3.38
N THR A 215 -47.04 0.24 3.97
CA THR A 215 -46.14 0.46 5.11
C THR A 215 -44.77 0.92 4.61
N GLY A 216 -44.23 1.97 5.22
CA GLY A 216 -42.89 2.48 4.89
C GLY A 216 -41.80 1.45 5.17
N VAL A 217 -40.81 1.40 4.29
CA VAL A 217 -39.61 0.56 4.36
C VAL A 217 -38.49 1.36 5.01
N SER A 218 -37.84 0.79 6.03
CA SER A 218 -36.72 1.43 6.73
C SER A 218 -35.54 1.64 5.77
N GLY A 219 -34.94 2.84 5.77
CA GLY A 219 -33.82 3.17 4.90
C GLY A 219 -34.19 3.51 3.44
N ALA A 220 -35.47 3.48 3.06
CA ALA A 220 -35.91 3.89 1.72
C ALA A 220 -35.68 5.40 1.50
N THR A 221 -34.97 5.75 0.42
CA THR A 221 -34.82 7.15 -0.05
C THR A 221 -36.01 7.64 -0.89
N GLY A 222 -36.91 6.72 -1.28
CA GLY A 222 -38.12 7.02 -2.03
C GLY A 222 -38.91 5.76 -2.40
N TYR A 223 -40.00 5.93 -3.15
CA TYR A 223 -40.82 4.82 -3.67
C TYR A 223 -41.17 5.05 -5.13
N ARG A 224 -41.11 3.99 -5.95
CA ARG A 224 -41.61 4.00 -7.32
C ARG A 224 -42.97 3.35 -7.37
N VAL A 225 -44.00 4.12 -7.72
CA VAL A 225 -45.36 3.65 -7.95
C VAL A 225 -45.59 3.44 -9.44
N THR A 226 -46.14 2.30 -9.85
CA THR A 226 -46.55 2.00 -11.22
C THR A 226 -48.05 1.73 -11.30
N TRP A 227 -48.68 2.04 -12.44
CA TRP A 227 -50.06 1.64 -12.68
C TRP A 227 -50.36 1.42 -14.17
N ARG A 228 -51.27 0.48 -14.44
CA ARG A 228 -51.76 0.16 -15.78
C ARG A 228 -53.27 -0.10 -15.75
N GLN A 229 -54.00 0.48 -16.71
CA GLN A 229 -55.45 0.30 -16.87
C GLN A 229 -55.72 -0.42 -18.19
N GLY A 230 -56.24 -1.65 -18.14
CA GLY A 230 -56.41 -2.50 -19.33
C GLY A 230 -55.09 -2.80 -20.06
N ASN A 231 -55.09 -2.64 -21.39
CA ASN A 231 -53.91 -2.82 -22.27
C ASN A 231 -53.10 -1.53 -22.47
N ASN A 232 -53.33 -0.48 -21.67
CA ASN A 232 -52.56 0.75 -21.77
C ASN A 232 -51.11 0.55 -21.30
N ALA A 233 -50.20 1.39 -21.78
CA ALA A 233 -48.82 1.41 -21.33
C ALA A 233 -48.73 1.65 -19.81
N GLU A 234 -47.79 0.96 -19.15
CA GLU A 234 -47.55 1.13 -17.72
C GLU A 234 -46.99 2.53 -17.44
N GLN A 235 -47.66 3.27 -16.57
CA GLN A 235 -47.23 4.58 -16.09
C GLN A 235 -46.47 4.43 -14.77
N SER A 236 -45.55 5.35 -14.47
CA SER A 236 -44.79 5.32 -13.22
C SER A 236 -44.49 6.70 -12.65
N ARG A 237 -44.32 6.77 -11.33
CA ARG A 237 -43.99 7.98 -10.57
C ARG A 237 -43.04 7.64 -9.43
N VAL A 238 -42.00 8.45 -9.22
CA VAL A 238 -41.12 8.35 -8.05
C VAL A 238 -41.56 9.36 -6.99
N LEU A 239 -41.62 8.90 -5.74
CA LEU A 239 -42.06 9.63 -4.56
C LEU A 239 -40.90 9.74 -3.55
N GLY A 240 -40.98 10.72 -2.65
CA GLY A 240 -40.01 10.92 -1.58
C GLY A 240 -40.07 9.84 -0.47
N PRO A 241 -39.11 9.87 0.48
CA PRO A 241 -38.91 8.81 1.47
C PRO A 241 -40.04 8.66 2.49
N GLU A 242 -40.81 9.71 2.76
CA GLU A 242 -41.92 9.68 3.73
C GLU A 242 -43.26 9.24 3.11
N ALA A 243 -43.31 8.97 1.80
CA ALA A 243 -44.55 8.61 1.13
C ALA A 243 -45.04 7.21 1.57
N SER A 244 -46.21 7.17 2.20
CA SER A 244 -46.93 5.94 2.60
C SER A 244 -48.27 5.76 1.87
N SER A 245 -48.63 6.71 0.99
CA SER A 245 -49.83 6.62 0.16
C SER A 245 -49.70 7.46 -1.11
N TYR A 246 -50.45 7.09 -2.14
CA TYR A 246 -50.53 7.83 -3.40
C TYR A 246 -51.93 7.72 -4.01
N THR A 247 -52.40 8.79 -4.64
CA THR A 247 -53.69 8.80 -5.35
C THR A 247 -53.43 8.80 -6.86
N VAL A 248 -53.93 7.77 -7.53
CA VAL A 248 -53.96 7.68 -8.99
C VAL A 248 -55.27 8.31 -9.46
N GLU A 249 -55.15 9.32 -10.32
CA GLU A 249 -56.27 10.10 -10.85
C GLU A 249 -56.41 9.91 -12.37
N GLY A 250 -57.54 10.36 -12.94
CA GLY A 250 -57.78 10.26 -14.37
C GLY A 250 -58.17 8.87 -14.86
N LEU A 251 -58.68 8.02 -13.96
CA LEU A 251 -59.08 6.65 -14.27
C LEU A 251 -60.51 6.60 -14.86
N GLN A 252 -60.79 5.63 -15.72
CA GLN A 252 -62.17 5.37 -16.17
C GLN A 252 -63.03 4.69 -15.09
N PRO A 253 -64.35 4.98 -15.01
CA PRO A 253 -65.28 4.27 -14.12
C PRO A 253 -65.43 2.79 -14.48
N ASP A 254 -65.73 1.96 -13.49
CA ASP A 254 -65.96 0.52 -13.60
C ASP A 254 -64.88 -0.30 -14.35
N THR A 255 -63.61 0.12 -14.28
CA THR A 255 -62.49 -0.57 -14.96
C THR A 255 -61.43 -1.08 -14.00
N ALA A 256 -60.79 -2.20 -14.36
CA ALA A 256 -59.72 -2.81 -13.57
C ALA A 256 -58.37 -2.12 -13.81
N VAL A 257 -57.62 -1.92 -12.73
CA VAL A 257 -56.31 -1.26 -12.69
C VAL A 257 -55.34 -2.12 -11.89
N VAL A 258 -54.15 -2.38 -12.43
CA VAL A 258 -53.05 -3.04 -11.72
C VAL A 258 -52.09 -1.95 -11.26
N LEU A 259 -51.79 -1.94 -9.96
CA LEU A 259 -50.98 -0.96 -9.26
C LEU A 259 -49.73 -1.66 -8.70
N GLY A 260 -48.57 -1.02 -8.75
CA GLY A 260 -47.31 -1.55 -8.23
C GLY A 260 -46.57 -0.54 -7.36
N VAL A 261 -45.85 -0.99 -6.34
CA VAL A 261 -44.97 -0.15 -5.51
C VAL A 261 -43.66 -0.88 -5.22
N ALA A 262 -42.53 -0.20 -5.42
CA ALA A 262 -41.19 -0.65 -5.03
C ALA A 262 -40.47 0.43 -4.21
N ALA A 263 -39.67 0.01 -3.22
CA ALA A 263 -38.79 0.90 -2.48
C ALA A 263 -37.56 1.30 -3.33
N VAL A 264 -37.05 2.51 -3.13
CA VAL A 264 -35.88 3.06 -3.84
C VAL A 264 -34.84 3.48 -2.80
N ILE A 265 -33.61 2.97 -2.91
CA ILE A 265 -32.44 3.38 -2.10
C ILE A 265 -31.33 3.83 -3.06
N GLY A 266 -31.06 5.14 -3.09
CA GLY A 266 -30.11 5.72 -4.04
C GLY A 266 -30.57 5.53 -5.49
N GLN A 267 -29.80 4.77 -6.28
CA GLN A 267 -30.10 4.43 -7.68
C GLN A 267 -30.77 3.04 -7.85
N ARG A 268 -30.98 2.29 -6.76
CA ARG A 268 -31.49 0.92 -6.81
C ARG A 268 -33.00 0.90 -6.57
N ILE A 269 -33.74 0.19 -7.42
CA ILE A 269 -35.18 -0.06 -7.29
C ILE A 269 -35.36 -1.49 -6.79
N GLY A 270 -36.06 -1.66 -5.67
CA GLY A 270 -36.41 -2.96 -5.11
C GLY A 270 -37.48 -3.71 -5.92
N GLU A 271 -37.91 -4.86 -5.41
CA GLU A 271 -38.98 -5.65 -6.04
C GLU A 271 -40.31 -4.88 -6.07
N VAL A 272 -41.02 -4.93 -7.21
CA VAL A 272 -42.33 -4.28 -7.38
C VAL A 272 -43.43 -5.19 -6.84
N VAL A 273 -44.07 -4.77 -5.75
CA VAL A 273 -45.24 -5.45 -5.18
C VAL A 273 -46.50 -4.94 -5.87
N THR A 274 -47.33 -5.83 -6.41
CA THR A 274 -48.51 -5.46 -7.22
C THR A 274 -49.84 -5.78 -6.55
N LEU A 275 -50.87 -4.99 -6.86
CA LEU A 275 -52.24 -5.10 -6.39
C LEU A 275 -53.23 -4.75 -7.52
N SER A 276 -54.33 -5.49 -7.65
CA SER A 276 -55.39 -5.20 -8.63
C SER A 276 -56.64 -4.60 -7.96
N ALA A 277 -57.25 -3.59 -8.58
CA ALA A 277 -58.45 -2.90 -8.07
C ALA A 277 -59.40 -2.45 -9.19
N ARG A 278 -60.67 -2.15 -8.87
CA ARG A 278 -61.70 -1.66 -9.81
C ARG A 278 -62.38 -0.38 -9.30
N THR A 279 -62.72 0.55 -10.18
CA THR A 279 -63.39 1.83 -9.86
C THR A 279 -64.92 1.67 -9.71
N ASN A 280 -65.58 2.50 -8.88
CA ASN A 280 -67.01 2.32 -8.52
C ASN A 280 -68.00 2.83 -9.59
N GLY A 281 -69.24 2.30 -9.55
CA GLY A 281 -70.43 2.75 -10.30
C GLY A 281 -71.35 3.70 -9.51
N ASN A 282 -72.30 4.35 -10.19
CA ASN A 282 -72.78 5.70 -9.84
C ASN A 282 -74.26 5.80 -9.35
N ASN A 283 -74.71 5.14 -8.27
CA ASN A 283 -76.09 5.35 -7.70
C ASN A 283 -76.24 5.07 -6.17
N GLY A 284 -77.04 5.88 -5.46
CA GLY A 284 -77.10 6.02 -3.97
C GLY A 284 -78.23 5.29 -3.19
N SER A 285 -77.97 5.02 -1.91
CA SER A 285 -78.73 4.14 -0.97
C SER A 285 -79.63 4.92 0.03
N SER A 286 -80.79 4.35 0.38
CA SER A 286 -81.85 4.91 1.26
C SER A 286 -81.72 4.51 2.74
N THR A 287 -80.52 4.62 3.33
CA THR A 287 -80.22 4.27 4.72
C THR A 287 -80.12 5.50 5.62
N VAL A 288 -80.65 5.44 6.86
CA VAL A 288 -80.52 6.54 7.84
C VAL A 288 -79.05 6.68 8.26
N SER A 289 -78.44 7.84 8.01
CA SER A 289 -77.05 8.15 8.36
C SER A 289 -76.93 9.06 9.58
N GLY A 290 -75.80 9.00 10.28
CA GLY A 290 -75.49 9.90 11.39
C GLY A 290 -76.30 9.68 12.67
N LEU A 291 -76.88 8.48 12.86
CA LEU A 291 -77.49 8.09 14.13
C LEU A 291 -76.42 8.09 15.23
N ARG A 292 -76.67 8.83 16.32
CA ARG A 292 -75.79 8.93 17.50
C ARG A 292 -76.58 9.20 18.77
N ILE A 293 -75.98 8.88 19.91
CA ILE A 293 -76.51 9.19 21.25
C ILE A 293 -75.97 10.55 21.68
N ILE A 294 -76.84 11.39 22.24
CA ILE A 294 -76.51 12.73 22.72
C ILE A 294 -76.34 12.76 24.24
N ASP A 295 -77.18 12.03 24.96
CA ASP A 295 -77.24 12.04 26.42
C ASP A 295 -77.75 10.68 26.93
N VAL A 296 -77.20 10.19 28.03
CA VAL A 296 -77.65 8.98 28.72
C VAL A 296 -77.64 9.28 30.22
N THR A 297 -78.71 8.95 30.92
CA THR A 297 -78.75 8.97 32.39
C THR A 297 -79.14 7.60 32.92
N SER A 298 -79.31 7.46 34.24
CA SER A 298 -79.81 6.24 34.85
C SER A 298 -81.20 5.81 34.34
N GLN A 299 -82.00 6.72 33.75
CA GLN A 299 -83.37 6.43 33.32
C GLN A 299 -83.74 6.95 31.93
N ARG A 300 -82.84 7.60 31.19
CA ARG A 300 -83.15 8.15 29.86
C ARG A 300 -82.01 8.00 28.85
N ILE A 301 -82.34 7.88 27.57
CA ILE A 301 -81.42 7.92 26.44
C ILE A 301 -81.94 8.92 25.41
N ARG A 302 -81.14 9.90 25.00
CA ARG A 302 -81.44 10.84 23.92
C ARG A 302 -80.63 10.53 22.67
N ILE A 303 -81.29 10.43 21.52
CA ILE A 303 -80.68 10.10 20.23
C ILE A 303 -80.95 11.18 19.17
N THR A 304 -80.11 11.24 18.13
CA THR A 304 -80.30 12.07 16.94
C THR A 304 -79.77 11.40 15.67
N TRP A 305 -80.30 11.76 14.51
CA TRP A 305 -79.89 11.25 13.19
C TRP A 305 -80.00 12.35 12.11
N SER A 306 -79.39 12.10 10.94
CA SER A 306 -79.50 13.04 9.80
C SER A 306 -80.83 12.85 9.04
N PRO A 307 -81.46 13.93 8.55
CA PRO A 307 -82.69 13.83 7.78
C PRO A 307 -82.46 13.09 6.45
N VAL A 308 -83.38 12.19 6.10
CA VAL A 308 -83.38 11.40 4.86
C VAL A 308 -84.33 12.04 3.84
N SER A 309 -83.82 12.33 2.63
CA SER A 309 -84.63 12.92 1.56
C SER A 309 -85.78 11.98 1.16
N ARG A 310 -87.00 12.52 1.06
CA ARG A 310 -88.26 11.78 0.77
C ARG A 310 -88.81 10.91 1.91
N ALA A 311 -88.23 10.97 3.12
CA ALA A 311 -88.87 10.36 4.28
C ALA A 311 -90.21 11.04 4.59
N THR A 312 -91.25 10.25 4.83
CA THR A 312 -92.55 10.66 5.35
C THR A 312 -92.62 10.50 6.88
N GLY A 313 -91.63 9.85 7.50
CA GLY A 313 -91.47 9.73 8.95
C GLY A 313 -90.26 8.86 9.33
N TYR A 314 -90.06 8.63 10.62
CA TYR A 314 -89.07 7.67 11.13
C TYR A 314 -89.69 6.77 12.19
N LYS A 315 -89.27 5.51 12.22
CA LYS A 315 -89.62 4.58 13.29
C LYS A 315 -88.39 4.32 14.15
N ILE A 316 -88.53 4.61 15.44
CA ILE A 316 -87.51 4.39 16.47
C ILE A 316 -87.93 3.17 17.26
N THR A 317 -87.04 2.19 17.39
CA THR A 317 -87.28 0.95 18.12
C THR A 317 -86.17 0.77 19.15
N TRP A 318 -86.50 0.51 20.41
CA TRP A 318 -85.52 0.22 21.46
C TRP A 318 -85.86 -1.08 22.17
N ARG A 319 -84.83 -1.88 22.44
CA ARG A 319 -84.95 -3.17 23.08
C ARG A 319 -83.97 -3.30 24.24
N SER A 320 -84.47 -3.61 25.43
CA SER A 320 -83.62 -3.94 26.58
C SER A 320 -82.95 -5.30 26.37
N GLY A 321 -81.76 -5.50 26.92
CA GLY A 321 -81.00 -6.76 26.85
C GLY A 321 -81.78 -7.98 27.39
N ASN A 322 -82.82 -7.76 28.19
CA ASN A 322 -83.74 -8.78 28.72
C ASN A 322 -84.93 -9.12 27.79
N GLY A 323 -85.03 -8.49 26.61
CA GLY A 323 -85.87 -8.96 25.51
C GLY A 323 -87.13 -8.16 25.18
N VAL A 324 -87.52 -7.17 25.99
CA VAL A 324 -88.71 -6.33 25.71
C VAL A 324 -88.38 -5.27 24.65
N GLU A 325 -89.16 -5.26 23.55
CA GLU A 325 -89.00 -4.34 22.41
C GLU A 325 -90.15 -3.32 22.39
N SER A 326 -89.81 -2.04 22.34
CA SER A 326 -90.74 -0.92 22.25
C SER A 326 -90.44 -0.10 21.00
N SER A 327 -91.46 0.51 20.39
CA SER A 327 -91.26 1.37 19.22
C SER A 327 -92.16 2.59 19.21
N ARG A 328 -91.71 3.64 18.52
CA ARG A 328 -92.44 4.90 18.31
C ARG A 328 -92.16 5.43 16.90
N THR A 329 -93.20 5.93 16.25
CA THR A 329 -93.06 6.62 14.95
C THR A 329 -93.15 8.14 15.15
N VAL A 330 -92.30 8.88 14.44
CA VAL A 330 -92.22 10.35 14.45
C VAL A 330 -92.32 10.90 13.02
N ALA A 331 -92.68 12.18 12.89
CA ALA A 331 -92.82 12.85 11.61
C ALA A 331 -91.45 13.07 10.91
N ALA A 332 -91.49 13.38 9.60
CA ALA A 332 -90.30 13.47 8.75
C ALA A 332 -89.32 14.60 9.12
N ASP A 333 -89.80 15.63 9.82
CA ASP A 333 -89.06 16.78 10.31
C ASP A 333 -88.33 16.51 11.65
N VAL A 334 -88.67 15.41 12.33
CA VAL A 334 -88.04 15.03 13.60
C VAL A 334 -86.71 14.31 13.34
N THR A 335 -85.63 14.85 13.91
CA THR A 335 -84.26 14.31 13.81
C THR A 335 -83.63 13.99 15.16
N SER A 336 -84.40 14.08 16.25
CA SER A 336 -83.98 13.67 17.59
C SER A 336 -85.13 13.10 18.42
N PHE A 337 -84.84 12.18 19.33
CA PHE A 337 -85.85 11.52 20.17
C PHE A 337 -85.30 11.22 21.57
N ILE A 338 -86.15 11.31 22.60
CA ILE A 338 -85.83 10.95 23.98
C ILE A 338 -86.59 9.68 24.33
N ILE A 339 -85.86 8.67 24.80
CA ILE A 339 -86.38 7.45 25.37
C ILE A 339 -86.25 7.60 26.89
N ASP A 340 -87.36 7.55 27.61
CA ASP A 340 -87.42 7.70 29.07
C ASP A 340 -87.87 6.39 29.76
N SER A 341 -87.98 6.44 31.08
CA SER A 341 -88.49 5.34 31.91
C SER A 341 -87.66 4.06 31.80
N LEU A 342 -86.35 4.20 31.57
CA LEU A 342 -85.44 3.07 31.40
C LEU A 342 -84.94 2.56 32.74
N GLN A 343 -84.71 1.25 32.83
CA GLN A 343 -84.05 0.63 33.97
C GLN A 343 -82.58 1.09 34.04
N GLU A 344 -82.09 1.39 35.24
CA GLU A 344 -80.68 1.76 35.50
C GLU A 344 -79.72 0.59 35.24
N ASP A 345 -78.46 0.91 34.96
CA ASP A 345 -77.39 -0.03 34.63
C ASP A 345 -77.81 -1.14 33.64
N SER A 346 -78.60 -0.80 32.64
CA SER A 346 -79.23 -1.78 31.72
C SER A 346 -78.89 -1.47 30.26
N SER A 347 -78.56 -2.50 29.49
CA SER A 347 -78.16 -2.37 28.07
C SER A 347 -79.38 -2.32 27.16
N TYR A 348 -79.40 -1.38 26.21
CA TYR A 348 -80.45 -1.16 25.22
C TYR A 348 -79.87 -1.12 23.80
N ARG A 349 -80.54 -1.80 22.86
CA ARG A 349 -80.33 -1.63 21.42
C ARG A 349 -81.38 -0.68 20.87
N VAL A 350 -80.97 0.44 20.30
CA VAL A 350 -81.82 1.48 19.70
C VAL A 350 -81.63 1.49 18.19
N SER A 351 -82.71 1.44 17.43
CA SER A 351 -82.73 1.38 15.96
C SER A 351 -83.61 2.48 15.38
N VAL A 352 -83.19 3.08 14.26
CA VAL A 352 -83.98 4.08 13.52
C VAL A 352 -84.08 3.68 12.05
N SER A 353 -85.30 3.59 11.53
CA SER A 353 -85.60 3.35 10.11
C SER A 353 -86.37 4.54 9.53
N SER A 354 -86.07 4.91 8.28
CA SER A 354 -86.85 5.90 7.54
C SER A 354 -88.11 5.27 6.96
N LEU A 355 -89.25 5.95 7.07
CA LEU A 355 -90.50 5.58 6.42
C LEU A 355 -90.65 6.44 5.16
N ILE A 356 -90.87 5.82 4.01
CA ILE A 356 -91.19 6.51 2.74
C ILE A 356 -92.53 5.95 2.25
N GLY A 357 -93.62 6.69 2.49
CA GLY A 357 -94.98 6.19 2.30
C GLY A 357 -95.28 5.05 3.26
N SER A 358 -95.69 3.88 2.74
CA SER A 358 -95.94 2.65 3.50
C SER A 358 -94.72 1.73 3.64
N ARG A 359 -93.55 2.13 3.11
CA ARG A 359 -92.34 1.30 3.11
C ARG A 359 -91.37 1.75 4.20
N GLU A 360 -90.97 0.80 5.04
CA GLU A 360 -89.90 0.95 6.03
C GLU A 360 -88.55 0.64 5.38
N GLY A 361 -87.59 1.57 5.50
CA GLY A 361 -86.21 1.39 5.04
C GLY A 361 -85.39 0.53 6.01
N TYR A 362 -84.15 0.21 5.63
CA TYR A 362 -83.26 -0.58 6.49
C TYR A 362 -82.93 0.18 7.78
N PRO A 363 -83.08 -0.44 8.97
CA PRO A 363 -82.80 0.22 10.24
C PRO A 363 -81.31 0.38 10.47
N THR A 364 -80.92 1.52 11.01
CA THR A 364 -79.58 1.76 11.57
C THR A 364 -79.66 1.61 13.08
N SER A 365 -78.79 0.81 13.70
CA SER A 365 -78.84 0.48 15.14
C SER A 365 -77.60 0.91 15.92
N LEU A 366 -77.79 1.22 17.20
CA LEU A 366 -76.76 1.49 18.20
C LEU A 366 -77.07 0.71 19.50
N ASN A 367 -76.04 0.32 20.25
CA ASN A 367 -76.22 -0.23 21.60
C ASN A 367 -75.68 0.76 22.63
N THR A 368 -76.33 0.89 23.79
CA THR A 368 -75.89 1.73 24.91
C THR A 368 -76.39 1.18 26.24
N ARG A 369 -75.79 1.59 27.37
CA ARG A 369 -76.19 1.18 28.73
C ARG A 369 -76.53 2.41 29.56
N THR A 370 -77.62 2.37 30.34
CA THR A 370 -78.00 3.45 31.28
C THR A 370 -77.03 3.53 32.46
N GLU A 371 -76.87 4.72 33.03
CA GLU A 371 -75.92 4.99 34.12
C GLU A 371 -76.41 4.47 35.49
N SER A 372 -75.55 4.46 36.52
CA SER A 372 -75.87 4.04 37.91
C SER A 372 -75.64 5.21 38.89
N ASP A 373 -76.49 5.34 39.92
CA ASP A 373 -76.56 6.53 40.81
C ASP A 373 -75.69 6.44 42.10
N GLN A 374 -74.55 5.73 42.08
CA GLN A 374 -73.62 5.71 43.23
C GLN A 374 -72.50 6.75 43.10
N VAL A 375 -72.38 7.67 44.08
CA VAL A 375 -71.29 8.66 44.13
C VAL A 375 -69.98 8.00 44.57
N VAL A 376 -69.14 7.67 43.60
CA VAL A 376 -67.76 7.18 43.76
C VAL A 376 -66.81 8.38 43.80
N VAL A 377 -65.86 8.41 44.76
CA VAL A 377 -64.75 9.38 44.72
C VAL A 377 -63.96 9.13 43.43
N GLY A 378 -63.97 10.09 42.50
CA GLY A 378 -63.35 9.92 41.20
C GLY A 378 -61.87 9.52 41.32
N THR A 379 -61.44 8.60 40.46
CA THR A 379 -60.03 8.28 40.32
C THR A 379 -59.34 9.31 39.43
N VAL A 380 -58.08 9.55 39.71
CA VAL A 380 -57.24 10.40 38.89
C VAL A 380 -57.13 9.78 37.48
N THR A 381 -57.31 10.57 36.42
CA THR A 381 -57.23 10.05 35.04
C THR A 381 -56.02 10.60 34.31
N SER A 382 -55.57 9.87 33.27
CA SER A 382 -54.41 10.25 32.46
C SER A 382 -53.12 10.50 33.27
N LEU A 383 -52.90 9.73 34.34
CA LEU A 383 -51.64 9.75 35.07
C LEU A 383 -50.49 9.37 34.12
N LYS A 384 -49.56 10.29 33.92
CA LYS A 384 -48.40 10.12 33.02
C LYS A 384 -47.17 10.73 33.67
N ALA A 385 -46.06 10.01 33.58
CA ALA A 385 -44.75 10.59 33.81
C ALA A 385 -44.29 11.30 32.53
N GLN A 386 -43.84 12.54 32.68
CA GLN A 386 -43.17 13.28 31.62
C GLN A 386 -41.69 12.85 31.55
N GLU A 387 -41.03 13.25 30.47
CA GLU A 387 -39.62 12.97 30.23
C GLU A 387 -38.77 13.41 31.44
N SER A 388 -37.96 12.48 31.94
CA SER A 388 -37.17 12.62 33.15
C SER A 388 -35.83 13.30 32.85
N LEU A 389 -35.45 14.27 33.68
CA LEU A 389 -34.20 15.00 33.56
C LEU A 389 -33.33 14.70 34.78
N GLY A 390 -32.42 13.74 34.64
CA GLY A 390 -31.52 13.32 35.71
C GLY A 390 -32.27 12.63 36.87
N GLU A 391 -32.12 13.15 38.08
CA GLU A 391 -32.68 12.60 39.33
C GLU A 391 -34.12 13.06 39.63
N VAL A 392 -34.76 13.76 38.69
CA VAL A 392 -36.10 14.33 38.85
C VAL A 392 -37.07 13.77 37.81
N VAL A 393 -38.24 13.34 38.28
CA VAL A 393 -39.36 12.88 37.45
C VAL A 393 -40.57 13.77 37.68
N ARG A 394 -41.07 14.41 36.62
CA ARG A 394 -42.36 15.11 36.67
C ARG A 394 -43.50 14.16 36.38
N VAL A 395 -44.46 14.08 37.30
CA VAL A 395 -45.69 13.28 37.12
C VAL A 395 -46.87 14.22 36.96
N THR A 396 -47.75 13.94 36.00
CA THR A 396 -48.91 14.77 35.64
C THR A 396 -50.18 13.95 35.58
N TRP A 397 -51.31 14.56 35.89
CA TRP A 397 -52.61 13.92 35.86
C TRP A 397 -53.74 14.89 35.59
N VAL A 398 -54.94 14.38 35.29
CA VAL A 398 -56.17 15.18 35.21
C VAL A 398 -56.83 15.20 36.58
N GLY A 399 -57.14 16.41 37.07
CA GLY A 399 -57.73 16.62 38.38
C GLY A 399 -59.13 16.01 38.53
N VAL A 400 -59.48 15.61 39.75
CA VAL A 400 -60.77 15.07 40.16
C VAL A 400 -61.64 16.21 40.71
N GLN A 401 -62.87 16.34 40.21
CA GLN A 401 -63.79 17.38 40.64
C GLN A 401 -64.13 17.22 42.14
N GLY A 402 -63.91 18.28 42.93
CA GLY A 402 -64.13 18.29 44.37
C GLY A 402 -62.95 17.77 45.21
N ALA A 403 -61.82 17.41 44.60
CA ALA A 403 -60.61 17.04 45.34
C ALA A 403 -60.07 18.23 46.14
N THR A 404 -59.87 18.03 47.43
CA THR A 404 -59.24 19.01 48.33
C THR A 404 -57.72 18.84 48.38
N ALA A 405 -57.22 17.63 48.08
CA ALA A 405 -55.79 17.30 47.99
C ALA A 405 -55.57 16.04 47.14
N TYR A 406 -54.31 15.79 46.75
CA TYR A 406 -53.86 14.49 46.23
C TYR A 406 -52.71 13.96 47.09
N ARG A 407 -52.70 12.65 47.32
CA ARG A 407 -51.56 11.93 47.91
C ARG A 407 -50.79 11.25 46.78
N VAL A 408 -49.52 11.59 46.64
CA VAL A 408 -48.60 10.99 45.69
C VAL A 408 -47.61 10.12 46.47
N VAL A 409 -47.50 8.85 46.11
CA VAL A 409 -46.63 7.86 46.77
C VAL A 409 -45.71 7.26 45.72
N TRP A 410 -44.42 7.09 46.01
CA TRP A 410 -43.50 6.43 45.09
C TRP A 410 -42.52 5.52 45.83
N LYS A 411 -42.23 4.38 45.20
CA LYS A 411 -41.34 3.36 45.73
C LYS A 411 -40.58 2.68 44.60
N ARG A 412 -39.33 2.31 44.86
CA ARG A 412 -38.53 1.48 43.95
C ARG A 412 -39.15 0.08 43.80
N ILE A 413 -39.25 -0.39 42.56
CA ILE A 413 -39.84 -1.70 42.25
C ILE A 413 -38.96 -2.85 42.76
N ASP A 414 -37.64 -2.68 42.75
CA ASP A 414 -36.65 -3.66 43.20
C ASP A 414 -36.38 -3.62 44.71
N GLY A 415 -37.15 -2.82 45.45
CA GLY A 415 -37.05 -2.67 46.90
C GLY A 415 -36.42 -1.34 47.32
N GLY A 416 -36.95 -0.75 48.39
CA GLY A 416 -36.54 0.55 48.90
C GLY A 416 -37.58 1.14 49.84
N GLU A 417 -37.25 2.27 50.47
CA GLU A 417 -38.20 3.03 51.28
C GLU A 417 -39.29 3.66 50.40
N GLU A 418 -40.53 3.57 50.86
CA GLU A 418 -41.66 4.25 50.24
C GLU A 418 -41.67 5.72 50.69
N ARG A 419 -41.77 6.62 49.73
CA ARG A 419 -41.88 8.06 49.98
C ARG A 419 -43.26 8.54 49.58
N SER A 420 -43.78 9.54 50.30
CA SER A 420 -45.09 10.11 50.01
C SER A 420 -45.09 11.63 50.17
N GLN A 421 -45.93 12.29 49.38
CA GLN A 421 -46.13 13.73 49.38
C GLN A 421 -47.61 14.06 49.22
N LEU A 422 -48.11 14.99 50.03
CA LEU A 422 -49.47 15.53 49.90
C LEU A 422 -49.40 16.86 49.14
N VAL A 423 -50.20 17.00 48.09
CA VAL A 423 -50.26 18.20 47.24
C VAL A 423 -51.70 18.76 47.20
N GLY A 424 -51.84 20.05 46.93
CA GLY A 424 -53.14 20.73 46.85
C GLY A 424 -54.07 20.16 45.78
N GLY A 425 -55.39 20.23 46.00
CA GLY A 425 -56.39 19.71 45.08
C GLY A 425 -56.49 20.46 43.74
N ASP A 426 -55.89 21.65 43.67
CA ASP A 426 -55.72 22.49 42.49
C ASP A 426 -54.52 22.09 41.62
N LEU A 427 -53.61 21.26 42.14
CA LEU A 427 -52.42 20.81 41.42
C LEU A 427 -52.71 19.58 40.57
N THR A 428 -52.16 19.58 39.36
CA THR A 428 -52.26 18.49 38.37
C THR A 428 -50.89 17.92 37.99
N ALA A 429 -49.83 18.33 38.70
CA ALA A 429 -48.47 17.89 38.47
C ALA A 429 -47.62 17.99 39.75
N VAL A 430 -46.60 17.12 39.87
CA VAL A 430 -45.57 17.19 40.92
C VAL A 430 -44.22 16.72 40.38
N ASP A 431 -43.15 17.32 40.88
CA ASP A 431 -41.77 16.87 40.63
C ASP A 431 -41.33 15.95 41.77
N LEU A 432 -40.97 14.72 41.42
CA LEU A 432 -40.40 13.75 42.35
C LEU A 432 -38.88 13.92 42.33
N GLU A 433 -38.32 14.33 43.47
CA GLU A 433 -36.89 14.58 43.63
C GLU A 433 -36.18 13.43 44.34
N GLN A 434 -34.84 13.42 44.25
CA GLN A 434 -33.95 12.44 44.91
C GLN A 434 -34.21 10.99 44.49
N LEU A 435 -34.35 10.76 43.18
CA LEU A 435 -34.48 9.44 42.58
C LEU A 435 -33.12 8.90 42.11
N ASP A 436 -32.90 7.61 42.27
CA ASP A 436 -31.68 6.92 41.83
C ASP A 436 -31.64 6.83 40.29
N PRO A 437 -30.51 7.13 39.62
CA PRO A 437 -30.36 6.99 38.17
C PRO A 437 -30.51 5.54 37.68
N GLY A 438 -31.18 5.34 36.54
CA GLY A 438 -31.37 4.02 35.93
C GLY A 438 -32.30 3.06 36.68
N ALA A 439 -32.99 3.51 37.72
CA ALA A 439 -33.88 2.71 38.55
C ALA A 439 -35.35 2.85 38.12
N GLN A 440 -36.16 1.81 38.40
CA GLN A 440 -37.60 1.81 38.14
C GLN A 440 -38.39 2.10 39.42
N TYR A 441 -39.30 3.06 39.33
CA TYR A 441 -40.20 3.47 40.40
C TYR A 441 -41.66 3.19 40.02
N GLU A 442 -42.44 2.70 40.97
CA GLU A 442 -43.90 2.73 40.92
C GLU A 442 -44.38 3.99 41.63
N VAL A 443 -45.14 4.83 40.92
CA VAL A 443 -45.73 6.06 41.45
C VAL A 443 -47.25 5.91 41.47
N GLN A 444 -47.88 6.19 42.61
CA GLN A 444 -49.31 6.11 42.84
C GLN A 444 -49.88 7.49 43.19
N VAL A 445 -51.04 7.84 42.64
CA VAL A 445 -51.76 9.08 42.97
C VAL A 445 -53.19 8.78 43.40
N MET A 446 -53.59 9.31 44.56
CA MET A 446 -54.93 9.18 45.14
C MET A 446 -55.55 10.56 45.32
N ALA A 447 -56.81 10.74 44.91
CA ALA A 447 -57.58 11.96 45.17
C ALA A 447 -58.21 11.91 46.56
N LEU A 448 -58.16 13.03 47.30
CA LEU A 448 -58.83 13.18 48.58
C LEU A 448 -60.00 14.15 48.44
N VAL A 449 -61.23 13.70 48.70
CA VAL A 449 -62.44 14.53 48.70
C VAL A 449 -63.07 14.49 50.09
N GLN A 450 -63.07 15.63 50.79
CA GLN A 450 -63.70 15.92 52.10
C GLN A 450 -63.25 15.10 53.33
N ASN A 451 -62.87 13.83 53.18
CA ASN A 451 -62.04 13.01 54.08
C ASN A 451 -61.91 11.57 53.56
N ARG A 452 -62.30 11.30 52.31
CA ARG A 452 -62.25 9.98 51.70
C ARG A 452 -61.18 9.96 50.62
N GLU A 453 -60.35 8.93 50.66
CA GLU A 453 -59.31 8.67 49.69
C GLU A 453 -59.90 7.82 48.55
N GLY A 454 -59.72 8.29 47.32
CA GLY A 454 -60.08 7.55 46.11
C GLY A 454 -59.10 6.41 45.83
N SER A 455 -59.44 5.54 44.89
CA SER A 455 -58.56 4.42 44.52
C SER A 455 -57.24 4.91 43.90
N PRO A 456 -56.10 4.28 44.24
CA PRO A 456 -54.80 4.64 43.69
C PRO A 456 -54.74 4.35 42.19
N VAL A 457 -54.17 5.29 41.44
CA VAL A 457 -53.79 5.07 40.04
C VAL A 457 -52.28 5.07 39.97
N SER A 458 -51.71 4.03 39.36
CA SER A 458 -50.26 3.84 39.31
C SER A 458 -49.67 4.03 37.92
N VAL A 459 -48.44 4.53 37.87
CA VAL A 459 -47.60 4.60 36.67
C VAL A 459 -46.19 4.11 37.03
N ARG A 460 -45.54 3.40 36.12
CA ARG A 460 -44.14 3.02 36.27
C ARG A 460 -43.26 4.03 35.55
N VAL A 461 -42.21 4.49 36.22
CA VAL A 461 -41.24 5.42 35.65
C VAL A 461 -39.85 4.84 35.77
N THR A 462 -39.06 4.97 34.70
CA THR A 462 -37.64 4.65 34.72
C THR A 462 -36.86 5.96 34.65
N THR A 463 -35.99 6.23 35.62
CA THR A 463 -35.07 7.37 35.56
C THR A 463 -34.02 7.11 34.47
N PRO A 464 -33.52 8.15 33.77
CA PRO A 464 -32.45 7.98 32.79
C PRO A 464 -31.21 7.42 33.49
N GLY A 465 -30.54 6.46 32.86
CA GLY A 465 -29.25 5.97 33.36
C GLY A 465 -28.16 7.04 33.31
N GLU A 466 -27.03 6.78 33.94
CA GLU A 466 -25.82 7.59 33.78
C GLU A 466 -25.51 7.75 32.27
N PRO A 467 -25.07 8.95 31.79
CA PRO A 467 -24.79 9.14 30.38
C PRO A 467 -23.87 8.03 29.86
N ALA A 468 -24.31 7.35 28.80
CA ALA A 468 -23.54 6.30 28.17
C ALA A 468 -22.09 6.76 27.94
N ALA A 469 -21.14 5.85 28.15
CA ALA A 469 -19.71 6.10 27.95
C ALA A 469 -19.49 6.90 26.65
N VAL A 470 -18.81 8.03 26.77
CA VAL A 470 -18.48 8.91 25.66
C VAL A 470 -17.86 8.09 24.53
N ASP A 471 -18.45 8.19 23.33
CA ASP A 471 -18.00 7.45 22.15
C ASP A 471 -16.50 7.66 21.89
N ARG A 472 -15.81 6.57 21.56
CA ARG A 472 -14.39 6.59 21.20
C ARG A 472 -14.18 7.32 19.87
N VAL A 473 -13.01 7.93 19.70
CA VAL A 473 -12.64 8.61 18.45
C VAL A 473 -12.63 7.63 17.28
N GLU A 474 -13.36 7.92 16.20
CA GLU A 474 -13.41 7.04 15.02
C GLU A 474 -12.33 7.35 13.98
N GLY A 475 -11.96 6.34 13.19
CA GLY A 475 -11.13 6.51 12.01
C GLY A 475 -9.67 6.89 12.28
N VAL A 476 -9.19 6.68 13.51
CA VAL A 476 -7.81 6.94 13.91
C VAL A 476 -6.86 6.03 13.11
N ARG A 477 -5.97 6.62 12.33
CA ARG A 477 -4.96 5.91 11.54
C ARG A 477 -3.72 6.77 11.32
N VAL A 478 -2.60 6.13 10.99
CA VAL A 478 -1.42 6.85 10.51
C VAL A 478 -1.56 7.08 9.01
N LEU A 479 -1.48 8.34 8.59
CA LEU A 479 -1.52 8.74 7.19
C LEU A 479 -0.12 8.68 6.56
N GLU A 480 0.89 9.18 7.28
CA GLU A 480 2.28 9.24 6.81
C GLU A 480 3.24 8.85 7.94
N ALA A 481 4.27 8.09 7.59
CA ALA A 481 5.35 7.74 8.48
C ALA A 481 6.69 8.17 7.87
N THR A 482 7.35 9.12 8.52
CA THR A 482 8.70 9.58 8.18
C THR A 482 9.69 9.13 9.25
N PRO A 483 11.02 9.32 9.07
CA PRO A 483 11.98 8.95 10.11
C PRO A 483 11.78 9.62 11.46
N GLY A 484 11.26 10.85 11.51
CA GLY A 484 11.10 11.59 12.77
C GLY A 484 9.67 11.95 13.14
N VAL A 485 8.70 11.68 12.27
CA VAL A 485 7.31 12.16 12.40
C VAL A 485 6.32 11.09 11.98
N LEU A 486 5.28 10.88 12.79
CA LEU A 486 4.08 10.12 12.44
C LEU A 486 2.91 11.10 12.32
N ARG A 487 2.29 11.17 11.14
CA ARG A 487 1.08 11.99 10.92
C ARG A 487 -0.15 11.14 11.18
N LEU A 488 -0.85 11.44 12.27
CA LEU A 488 -2.11 10.81 12.62
C LEU A 488 -3.28 11.58 12.01
N VAL A 489 -4.33 10.85 11.61
CA VAL A 489 -5.61 11.41 11.18
C VAL A 489 -6.77 10.66 11.81
N TRP A 490 -7.87 11.35 12.10
CA TRP A 490 -9.09 10.79 12.69
C TRP A 490 -10.32 11.58 12.26
N ARG A 491 -11.51 11.05 12.56
CA ARG A 491 -12.78 11.76 12.32
C ARG A 491 -13.10 12.71 13.47
N GLY A 492 -13.43 13.96 13.13
CA GLY A 492 -13.89 14.94 14.11
C GLY A 492 -15.18 14.49 14.80
N MET A 493 -15.34 14.85 16.07
CA MET A 493 -16.51 14.50 16.87
C MET A 493 -17.18 15.77 17.39
N ALA A 494 -18.50 15.83 17.32
CA ALA A 494 -19.26 16.97 17.81
C ALA A 494 -19.29 16.98 19.35
N GLY A 495 -19.24 18.17 19.97
CA GLY A 495 -19.36 18.32 21.42
C GLY A 495 -18.08 18.11 22.23
N VAL A 496 -16.95 17.81 21.57
CA VAL A 496 -15.64 17.71 22.23
C VAL A 496 -15.07 19.09 22.56
N THR A 497 -14.30 19.14 23.64
CA THR A 497 -13.49 20.30 24.06
C THR A 497 -12.04 20.19 23.59
N GLY A 498 -11.60 19.00 23.21
CA GLY A 498 -10.26 18.72 22.68
C GLY A 498 -10.01 17.23 22.52
N TYR A 499 -8.81 16.88 22.11
CA TYR A 499 -8.32 15.50 22.06
C TYR A 499 -7.03 15.38 22.85
N ARG A 500 -6.78 14.24 23.49
CA ARG A 500 -5.51 13.94 24.12
C ARG A 500 -4.87 12.74 23.45
N ILE A 501 -3.64 12.92 23.01
CA ILE A 501 -2.81 11.84 22.48
C ILE A 501 -1.78 11.44 23.55
N TYR A 502 -1.59 10.14 23.72
CA TYR A 502 -0.52 9.53 24.49
C TYR A 502 0.33 8.69 23.55
N TRP A 503 1.66 8.64 23.75
CA TRP A 503 2.52 7.79 22.96
C TRP A 503 3.71 7.27 23.76
N ARG A 504 4.14 6.06 23.43
CA ARG A 504 5.32 5.40 24.02
C ARG A 504 6.06 4.61 22.95
N SER A 505 7.39 4.63 23.02
CA SER A 505 8.21 3.79 22.14
C SER A 505 8.19 2.33 22.62
N ALA A 506 8.31 1.41 21.67
CA ALA A 506 8.47 -0.02 21.97
C ALA A 506 9.76 -0.34 22.74
N ARG A 507 10.70 0.63 22.82
CA ARG A 507 11.96 0.51 23.56
C ARG A 507 11.82 0.77 25.07
N GLY A 508 10.61 1.06 25.56
CA GLY A 508 10.31 1.17 26.99
C GLY A 508 10.52 2.57 27.58
N GLU A 509 10.55 3.63 26.77
CA GLU A 509 10.56 5.01 27.26
C GLU A 509 9.23 5.35 27.98
N ALA A 510 9.26 6.37 28.86
CA ALA A 510 8.08 6.86 29.56
C ALA A 510 7.01 7.37 28.57
N GLU A 511 5.74 7.10 28.89
CA GLU A 511 4.62 7.55 28.06
C GLU A 511 4.52 9.07 28.10
N SER A 512 4.51 9.69 26.92
CA SER A 512 4.35 11.12 26.74
C SER A 512 2.91 11.43 26.34
N SER A 513 2.44 12.64 26.61
CA SER A 513 1.08 13.06 26.24
C SER A 513 1.00 14.50 25.74
N ARG A 514 -0.03 14.81 24.95
CA ARG A 514 -0.28 16.15 24.43
C ARG A 514 -1.77 16.42 24.21
N LEU A 515 -2.19 17.62 24.57
CA LEU A 515 -3.53 18.13 24.30
C LEU A 515 -3.57 18.77 22.90
N ILE A 516 -4.62 18.44 22.15
CA ILE A 516 -4.88 18.87 20.79
C ILE A 516 -6.24 19.60 20.78
N GLY A 517 -6.35 20.67 20.00
CA GLY A 517 -7.58 21.46 19.91
C GLY A 517 -8.78 20.67 19.36
N ARG A 518 -9.99 21.10 19.74
CA ARG A 518 -11.27 20.44 19.38
C ARG A 518 -11.54 20.29 17.88
N ASP A 519 -11.02 21.21 17.07
CA ASP A 519 -11.28 21.25 15.63
C ASP A 519 -10.25 20.43 14.83
N ALA A 520 -9.25 19.85 15.50
CA ALA A 520 -8.21 19.06 14.85
C ALA A 520 -8.75 17.69 14.42
N THR A 521 -8.42 17.31 13.19
CA THR A 521 -8.67 15.97 12.62
C THR A 521 -7.36 15.29 12.19
N SER A 522 -6.23 15.93 12.44
CA SER A 522 -4.89 15.44 12.17
C SER A 522 -3.89 15.99 13.18
N PHE A 523 -2.82 15.24 13.45
CA PHE A 523 -1.73 15.68 14.30
C PHE A 523 -0.40 15.07 13.88
N ASP A 524 0.63 15.91 13.75
CA ASP A 524 2.00 15.49 13.46
C ASP A 524 2.72 15.23 14.77
N LEU A 525 2.90 13.95 15.08
CA LEU A 525 3.68 13.53 16.23
C LEU A 525 5.17 13.55 15.85
N ASP A 526 5.86 14.60 16.27
CA ASP A 526 7.26 14.89 15.94
C ASP A 526 8.25 14.48 17.05
N GLY A 527 9.54 14.59 16.75
CA GLY A 527 10.61 14.25 17.70
C GLY A 527 10.76 12.75 17.98
N LEU A 528 10.26 11.90 17.09
CA LEU A 528 10.36 10.45 17.18
C LEU A 528 11.70 9.95 16.64
N ARG A 529 12.13 8.77 17.10
CA ARG A 529 13.35 8.10 16.62
C ARG A 529 13.04 7.31 15.34
N PRO A 530 13.88 7.36 14.30
CA PRO A 530 13.74 6.56 13.09
C PRO A 530 13.76 5.04 13.31
N GLY A 531 12.96 4.32 12.52
CA GLY A 531 12.88 2.85 12.56
C GLY A 531 12.36 2.27 13.87
N VAL A 532 11.67 3.07 14.69
CA VAL A 532 11.13 2.65 16.00
C VAL A 532 9.62 2.56 15.95
N SER A 533 9.07 1.48 16.54
CA SER A 533 7.63 1.32 16.73
C SER A 533 7.14 2.11 17.93
N TYR A 534 6.02 2.81 17.76
CA TYR A 534 5.35 3.60 18.78
C TYR A 534 3.91 3.11 18.95
N THR A 535 3.51 2.92 20.21
CA THR A 535 2.11 2.72 20.59
C THR A 535 1.54 4.08 20.94
N MET A 536 0.48 4.48 20.24
CA MET A 536 -0.21 5.76 20.43
C MET A 536 -1.65 5.50 20.87
N ARG A 537 -2.16 6.31 21.80
CA ARG A 537 -3.55 6.29 22.26
C ARG A 537 -4.18 7.65 22.09
N LEU A 538 -5.34 7.72 21.45
CA LEU A 538 -6.07 8.96 21.24
C LEU A 538 -7.44 8.89 21.92
N ALA A 539 -7.70 9.83 22.82
CA ALA A 539 -8.98 10.01 23.48
C ALA A 539 -9.57 11.39 23.18
N ALA A 540 -10.88 11.50 23.13
CA ALA A 540 -11.55 12.79 23.09
C ALA A 540 -11.90 13.26 24.49
N ILE A 541 -11.96 14.58 24.67
CA ILE A 541 -12.28 15.21 25.95
C ILE A 541 -13.66 15.85 25.86
N PHE A 542 -14.58 15.39 26.69
CA PHE A 542 -15.92 15.95 26.83
C PHE A 542 -16.12 16.39 28.27
N ARG A 543 -16.29 17.70 28.50
CA ARG A 543 -16.53 18.26 29.85
C ARG A 543 -15.54 17.72 30.90
N ASP A 544 -14.25 17.79 30.57
CA ASP A 544 -13.10 17.33 31.38
C ASP A 544 -13.04 15.82 31.66
N ARG A 545 -13.83 14.99 30.96
CA ARG A 545 -13.69 13.53 30.97
C ARG A 545 -13.14 13.02 29.65
N GLU A 546 -12.23 12.05 29.71
CA GLU A 546 -11.70 11.36 28.54
C GLU A 546 -12.64 10.23 28.08
N SER A 547 -12.86 10.12 26.77
CA SER A 547 -13.52 8.97 26.15
C SER A 547 -12.66 7.70 26.29
N GLN A 548 -13.20 6.55 25.92
CA GLN A 548 -12.32 5.39 25.68
C GLN A 548 -11.29 5.73 24.60
N ALA A 549 -10.01 5.46 24.88
CA ALA A 549 -8.90 5.79 24.00
C ALA A 549 -8.73 4.73 22.91
N VAL A 550 -8.58 5.17 21.66
CA VAL A 550 -8.21 4.28 20.54
C VAL A 550 -6.71 4.07 20.54
N THR A 551 -6.28 2.82 20.63
CA THR A 551 -4.86 2.46 20.59
C THR A 551 -4.49 2.06 19.16
N ILE A 552 -3.44 2.68 18.62
CA ILE A 552 -2.82 2.30 17.35
C ILE A 552 -1.32 2.08 17.55
N THR A 553 -0.72 1.24 16.71
CA THR A 553 0.73 1.04 16.65
C THR A 553 1.23 1.38 15.27
N ALA A 554 2.34 2.10 15.19
CA ALA A 554 3.01 2.39 13.93
C ALA A 554 4.50 2.61 14.13
N SER A 555 5.28 2.29 13.10
CA SER A 555 6.72 2.49 13.10
C SER A 555 7.08 3.71 12.26
N THR A 556 8.02 4.52 12.77
CA THR A 556 8.68 5.53 11.95
C THR A 556 9.50 4.86 10.85
N ALA A 557 9.64 5.53 9.71
CA ALA A 557 10.49 5.00 8.63
C ALA A 557 11.97 4.93 9.06
N PRO A 558 12.77 3.97 8.58
CA PRO A 558 14.21 3.98 8.83
C PRO A 558 14.88 5.11 8.03
N LEU A 559 16.05 5.58 8.51
CA LEU A 559 16.89 6.49 7.73
C LEU A 559 17.41 5.78 6.48
N GLN A 560 17.25 6.41 5.30
CA GLN A 560 17.66 5.84 4.02
C GLN A 560 19.05 6.37 3.59
N PRO A 561 19.88 5.54 2.92
CA PRO A 561 21.14 5.98 2.35
C PRO A 561 20.92 6.86 1.12
N VAL A 562 21.93 7.65 0.77
CA VAL A 562 21.90 8.42 -0.48
C VAL A 562 21.99 7.45 -1.66
N THR A 563 21.13 7.63 -2.65
CA THR A 563 21.13 6.80 -3.86
C THR A 563 21.81 7.53 -5.02
N GLY A 564 22.36 6.75 -5.95
CA GLY A 564 22.99 7.29 -7.17
C GLY A 564 24.26 8.09 -6.96
N LEU A 565 24.94 7.94 -5.80
CA LEU A 565 26.27 8.51 -5.57
C LEU A 565 27.24 7.95 -6.61
N ARG A 566 27.80 8.84 -7.43
CA ARG A 566 28.70 8.51 -8.51
C ARG A 566 29.74 9.60 -8.72
N VAL A 567 30.84 9.21 -9.35
CA VAL A 567 31.83 10.13 -9.89
C VAL A 567 31.33 10.58 -11.26
N ALA A 568 31.19 11.88 -11.45
CA ALA A 568 30.80 12.48 -12.72
C ALA A 568 32.03 12.90 -13.54
N GLU A 569 33.04 13.48 -12.90
CA GLU A 569 34.28 13.91 -13.54
C GLU A 569 35.47 13.75 -12.60
N VAL A 570 36.64 13.49 -13.18
CA VAL A 570 37.91 13.37 -12.46
C VAL A 570 38.96 14.23 -13.15
N THR A 571 39.80 14.87 -12.37
CA THR A 571 40.95 15.64 -12.83
C THR A 571 42.18 15.29 -12.01
N GLN A 572 43.30 15.96 -12.27
CA GLN A 572 44.55 15.78 -11.53
C GLN A 572 44.45 16.12 -10.04
N ASN A 573 43.53 17.01 -9.66
CA ASN A 573 43.43 17.54 -8.30
C ASN A 573 41.99 17.75 -7.81
N SER A 574 40.99 17.28 -8.56
CA SER A 574 39.58 17.42 -8.21
C SER A 574 38.73 16.26 -8.71
N VAL A 575 37.69 15.94 -7.95
CA VAL A 575 36.66 14.94 -8.29
C VAL A 575 35.29 15.59 -8.15
N LEU A 576 34.47 15.53 -9.20
CA LEU A 576 33.08 15.95 -9.17
C LEU A 576 32.21 14.75 -8.81
N LEU A 577 31.55 14.83 -7.67
CA LEU A 577 30.58 13.85 -7.21
C LEU A 577 29.16 14.30 -7.60
N GLY A 578 28.29 13.34 -7.92
CA GLY A 578 26.87 13.55 -8.14
C GLY A 578 26.02 12.49 -7.45
N TRP A 579 24.84 12.85 -6.97
CA TRP A 579 23.90 11.97 -6.27
C TRP A 579 22.44 12.45 -6.41
N VAL A 580 21.49 11.64 -5.98
CA VAL A 580 20.07 12.00 -5.94
C VAL A 580 19.74 12.63 -4.58
N PRO A 581 19.22 13.87 -4.52
CA PRO A 581 18.78 14.47 -3.27
C PRO A 581 17.67 13.67 -2.59
N LEU A 582 17.70 13.61 -1.26
CA LEU A 582 16.75 12.88 -0.43
C LEU A 582 15.73 13.85 0.14
N THR A 583 14.45 13.55 -0.07
CA THR A 583 13.34 14.35 0.47
C THR A 583 13.42 14.38 1.99
N GLY A 584 13.39 15.58 2.58
CA GLY A 584 13.49 15.78 4.03
C GLY A 584 14.90 15.85 4.61
N ALA A 585 15.95 15.61 3.82
CA ALA A 585 17.33 15.85 4.26
C ALA A 585 17.59 17.36 4.35
N THR A 586 18.09 17.82 5.49
CA THR A 586 18.47 19.24 5.70
C THR A 586 19.87 19.56 5.18
N GLY A 587 20.70 18.55 4.99
CA GLY A 587 22.06 18.69 4.48
C GLY A 587 22.71 17.36 4.19
N TYR A 588 23.95 17.40 3.73
CA TYR A 588 24.80 16.24 3.57
C TYR A 588 26.14 16.46 4.25
N ILE A 589 26.67 15.42 4.87
CA ILE A 589 28.03 15.38 5.38
C ILE A 589 28.86 14.61 4.34
N LEU A 590 29.67 15.33 3.59
CA LEU A 590 30.62 14.74 2.66
C LEU A 590 31.97 14.63 3.35
N ARG A 591 32.55 13.43 3.37
CA ARG A 591 33.92 13.20 3.83
C ARG A 591 34.75 12.58 2.72
N TRP A 592 36.04 12.89 2.70
CA TRP A 592 36.98 12.25 1.79
C TRP A 592 38.33 12.05 2.45
N ARG A 593 38.98 10.95 2.12
CA ARG A 593 40.32 10.59 2.58
C ARG A 593 41.01 9.73 1.55
N GLU A 594 42.35 9.67 1.62
CA GLU A 594 43.07 8.65 0.87
C GLU A 594 42.61 7.26 1.33
N GLU A 595 42.46 6.33 0.42
CA GLU A 595 41.94 4.98 0.71
C GLU A 595 42.79 4.22 1.74
N ARG A 596 44.11 4.50 1.76
CA ARG A 596 45.07 3.90 2.69
C ARG A 596 45.17 4.64 4.03
N ASP A 597 44.59 5.83 4.14
CA ASP A 597 44.59 6.61 5.37
C ASP A 597 43.43 6.16 6.28
N THR A 598 43.77 5.79 7.52
CA THR A 598 42.80 5.40 8.55
C THR A 598 42.31 6.59 9.38
N GLY A 599 42.88 7.78 9.16
CA GLY A 599 42.48 9.02 9.80
C GLY A 599 41.03 9.46 9.50
N PRO A 600 40.57 10.53 10.17
CA PRO A 600 39.20 11.05 10.03
C PRO A 600 38.91 11.65 8.64
N GLY A 601 39.94 11.89 7.83
CA GLY A 601 39.80 12.54 6.52
C GLY A 601 39.42 14.02 6.63
N GLN A 602 39.15 14.62 5.47
CA GLN A 602 38.55 15.94 5.38
C GLN A 602 37.03 15.81 5.31
N SER A 603 36.31 16.84 5.76
CA SER A 603 34.85 16.84 5.73
C SER A 603 34.29 18.22 5.43
N THR A 604 33.10 18.25 4.84
CA THR A 604 32.34 19.47 4.58
C THR A 604 30.84 19.22 4.73
N LEU A 605 30.11 20.26 5.09
CA LEU A 605 28.66 20.25 5.19
C LEU A 605 28.06 20.91 3.95
N LEU A 606 27.11 20.22 3.33
CA LEU A 606 26.43 20.67 2.12
C LEU A 606 24.95 20.94 2.42
N PRO A 607 24.32 21.94 1.76
CA PRO A 607 22.87 22.15 1.84
C PRO A 607 22.06 20.93 1.36
N GLY A 608 20.87 20.72 1.90
CA GLY A 608 19.99 19.58 1.55
C GLY A 608 19.50 19.56 0.10
N SER A 609 19.55 20.69 -0.60
CA SER A 609 19.25 20.78 -2.04
C SER A 609 20.42 20.37 -2.95
N SER A 610 21.61 20.11 -2.39
CA SER A 610 22.79 19.77 -3.17
C SER A 610 22.64 18.38 -3.80
N SER A 611 22.89 18.30 -5.11
CA SER A 611 22.93 17.05 -5.89
C SER A 611 24.32 16.73 -6.45
N SER A 612 25.28 17.64 -6.26
CA SER A 612 26.65 17.50 -6.74
C SER A 612 27.61 18.35 -5.94
N TYR A 613 28.87 17.94 -5.87
CA TYR A 613 29.93 18.73 -5.25
C TYR A 613 31.29 18.39 -5.84
N ARG A 614 32.11 19.41 -6.11
CA ARG A 614 33.48 19.25 -6.59
C ARG A 614 34.46 19.33 -5.42
N VAL A 615 35.04 18.19 -5.06
CA VAL A 615 36.16 18.13 -4.12
C VAL A 615 37.42 18.57 -4.85
N THR A 616 38.16 19.53 -4.28
CA THR A 616 39.40 20.10 -4.87
C THR A 616 40.58 19.94 -3.91
N GLY A 617 41.80 20.19 -4.39
CA GLY A 617 43.02 20.04 -3.57
C GLY A 617 43.43 18.59 -3.33
N LEU A 618 42.94 17.68 -4.17
CA LEU A 618 43.37 16.27 -4.16
C LEU A 618 44.75 16.16 -4.81
N ARG A 619 45.50 15.13 -4.42
CA ARG A 619 46.82 14.83 -4.97
C ARG A 619 46.71 13.86 -6.15
N LEU A 620 47.52 14.05 -7.18
CA LEU A 620 47.50 13.21 -8.39
C LEU A 620 47.95 11.77 -8.09
N GLY A 621 47.33 10.80 -8.77
CA GLY A 621 47.68 9.38 -8.72
C GLY A 621 47.19 8.64 -7.47
N LEU A 622 46.67 9.36 -6.47
CA LEU A 622 46.15 8.77 -5.25
C LEU A 622 44.66 8.38 -5.38
N ARG A 623 44.30 7.27 -4.72
CA ARG A 623 42.93 6.79 -4.65
C ARG A 623 42.26 7.30 -3.38
N TYR A 624 41.11 7.93 -3.52
CA TYR A 624 40.34 8.53 -2.46
C TYR A 624 39.03 7.78 -2.26
N ARG A 625 38.62 7.65 -0.99
CA ARG A 625 37.29 7.19 -0.59
C ARG A 625 36.45 8.41 -0.22
N PHE A 626 35.35 8.61 -0.94
CA PHE A 626 34.36 9.65 -0.67
C PHE A 626 33.17 9.01 0.03
N THR A 627 32.78 9.53 1.18
CA THR A 627 31.59 9.07 1.91
C THR A 627 30.60 10.22 2.04
N LEU A 628 29.33 9.92 1.79
CA LEU A 628 28.23 10.88 1.85
C LEU A 628 27.18 10.33 2.81
N GLN A 629 26.82 11.14 3.80
CA GLN A 629 25.74 10.85 4.74
C GLN A 629 24.68 11.94 4.66
N PRO A 630 23.39 11.60 4.54
CA PRO A 630 22.33 12.58 4.65
C PRO A 630 22.17 13.00 6.12
N ASN A 631 21.98 14.31 6.34
CA ASN A 631 21.77 14.89 7.65
C ASN A 631 20.32 15.38 7.78
N PHE A 632 19.62 14.89 8.79
CA PHE A 632 18.22 15.19 9.07
C PHE A 632 18.13 15.87 10.44
N GLN A 633 18.33 17.19 10.54
CA GLN A 633 18.32 18.04 11.76
C GLN A 633 18.93 17.47 13.06
N ARG A 634 18.35 16.40 13.61
CA ARG A 634 18.72 15.70 14.84
C ARG A 634 19.49 14.39 14.63
N GLU A 635 19.44 13.79 13.45
CA GLU A 635 20.08 12.49 13.17
C GLU A 635 20.82 12.45 11.82
N VAL A 636 21.87 11.63 11.77
CA VAL A 636 22.67 11.39 10.56
C VAL A 636 22.29 10.03 10.00
N GLY A 637 21.93 9.99 8.71
CA GLY A 637 21.56 8.77 8.01
C GLY A 637 22.76 7.87 7.68
N PRO A 638 22.47 6.69 7.13
CA PRO A 638 23.51 5.73 6.76
C PRO A 638 24.45 6.29 5.69
N GLU A 639 25.71 5.85 5.73
CA GLU A 639 26.74 6.28 4.79
C GLU A 639 26.64 5.58 3.44
N THR A 640 27.00 6.32 2.39
CA THR A 640 27.19 5.80 1.04
C THR A 640 28.58 6.18 0.58
N SER A 641 29.33 5.26 -0.02
CA SER A 641 30.72 5.52 -0.42
C SER A 641 31.02 5.20 -1.87
N VAL A 642 31.90 5.99 -2.48
CA VAL A 642 32.50 5.73 -3.80
C VAL A 642 34.01 5.95 -3.71
N ASN A 643 34.79 5.14 -4.42
CA ASN A 643 36.24 5.27 -4.46
C ASN A 643 36.66 5.73 -5.85
N GLU A 644 37.60 6.67 -5.92
CA GLU A 644 38.10 7.16 -7.20
C GLU A 644 39.56 7.58 -7.13
N ARG A 645 40.30 7.45 -8.24
CA ARG A 645 41.69 7.87 -8.37
C ARG A 645 41.80 9.12 -9.22
N THR A 646 42.58 10.10 -8.77
CA THR A 646 42.90 11.30 -9.55
C THR A 646 43.83 10.95 -10.72
N VAL A 647 43.56 11.52 -11.90
CA VAL A 647 44.26 11.18 -13.15
C VAL A 647 44.71 12.42 -13.94
N CYS A 648 45.76 12.26 -14.74
CA CYS A 648 46.32 13.30 -15.58
C CYS A 648 45.47 13.55 -16.84
N VAL A 649 44.45 14.40 -16.73
CA VAL A 649 43.57 14.74 -17.87
C VAL A 649 44.32 15.46 -18.99
N GLY A 650 44.09 15.04 -20.24
CA GLY A 650 44.56 15.71 -21.45
C GLY A 650 46.01 15.44 -21.83
N GLY A 651 46.74 14.58 -21.11
CA GLY A 651 48.11 14.17 -21.44
C GLY A 651 48.14 12.81 -22.13
N ARG A 652 49.09 12.61 -23.06
CA ARG A 652 49.43 11.30 -23.64
C ARG A 652 50.91 11.04 -23.43
N LEU A 653 51.26 9.82 -23.02
CA LEU A 653 52.65 9.46 -22.74
C LEU A 653 52.95 8.03 -23.17
N ASP A 654 54.11 7.82 -23.80
CA ASP A 654 54.73 6.50 -23.93
C ASP A 654 55.82 6.37 -22.86
N VAL A 655 55.58 5.61 -21.80
CA VAL A 655 56.53 5.48 -20.68
C VAL A 655 57.08 4.07 -20.55
N VAL A 656 58.39 3.95 -20.37
CA VAL A 656 59.07 2.69 -20.04
C VAL A 656 59.67 2.77 -18.64
N PHE A 657 59.39 1.80 -17.79
CA PHE A 657 60.05 1.65 -16.50
C PHE A 657 61.18 0.62 -16.60
N LEU A 658 62.38 1.01 -16.14
CA LEU A 658 63.47 0.08 -15.86
C LEU A 658 63.36 -0.35 -14.40
N VAL A 659 63.06 -1.63 -14.17
CA VAL A 659 62.71 -2.18 -12.86
C VAL A 659 63.79 -3.16 -12.40
N PRO A 660 64.45 -2.93 -11.25
CA PRO A 660 65.43 -3.86 -10.71
C PRO A 660 64.70 -5.05 -10.08
N ALA A 661 64.58 -6.16 -10.82
CA ALA A 661 63.75 -7.32 -10.45
C ALA A 661 64.55 -8.61 -10.27
N SER A 662 65.61 -8.55 -9.45
CA SER A 662 66.39 -9.72 -9.07
C SER A 662 65.87 -10.35 -7.77
N ARG A 663 66.18 -11.63 -7.53
CA ARG A 663 65.72 -12.38 -6.36
C ARG A 663 66.18 -11.78 -5.03
N ASP A 664 67.37 -11.19 -5.00
CA ASP A 664 67.93 -10.46 -3.85
C ASP A 664 67.17 -9.16 -3.51
N ARG A 665 66.28 -8.70 -4.41
CA ARG A 665 65.43 -7.51 -4.22
C ARG A 665 63.96 -7.84 -3.94
N ALA A 666 63.63 -9.09 -3.63
CA ALA A 666 62.25 -9.50 -3.36
C ALA A 666 61.58 -8.70 -2.21
N SER A 667 62.36 -8.19 -1.24
CA SER A 667 61.85 -7.33 -0.16
C SER A 667 61.41 -5.94 -0.63
N LEU A 668 61.87 -5.47 -1.79
CA LEU A 668 61.45 -4.22 -2.41
C LEU A 668 60.18 -4.38 -3.26
N ALA A 669 59.83 -5.61 -3.64
CA ALA A 669 58.81 -5.90 -4.64
C ALA A 669 57.48 -5.18 -4.34
N ASP A 670 56.89 -5.40 -3.17
CA ASP A 670 55.57 -4.83 -2.84
C ASP A 670 55.56 -3.29 -2.92
N SER A 671 56.58 -2.64 -2.38
CA SER A 671 56.69 -1.17 -2.36
C SER A 671 56.95 -0.61 -3.77
N LEU A 672 57.74 -1.32 -4.56
CA LEU A 672 58.05 -0.94 -5.93
C LEU A 672 56.83 -1.09 -6.86
N LEU A 673 56.17 -2.25 -6.80
CA LEU A 673 54.99 -2.52 -7.61
C LEU A 673 53.82 -1.60 -7.20
N SER A 674 53.72 -1.23 -5.92
CA SER A 674 52.80 -0.18 -5.45
C SER A 674 53.09 1.19 -6.08
N LEU A 675 54.36 1.60 -6.17
CA LEU A 675 54.75 2.85 -6.86
C LEU A 675 54.42 2.79 -8.35
N LEU A 676 54.76 1.69 -9.03
CA LEU A 676 54.49 1.49 -10.46
C LEU A 676 52.99 1.49 -10.77
N THR A 677 52.18 0.77 -9.98
CA THR A 677 50.72 0.75 -10.15
C THR A 677 50.08 2.10 -9.83
N SER A 678 50.65 2.88 -8.91
CA SER A 678 50.24 4.25 -8.64
C SER A 678 50.51 5.16 -9.82
N ALA A 679 51.74 5.14 -10.35
CA ALA A 679 52.15 5.91 -11.51
C ALA A 679 51.34 5.53 -12.76
N ALA A 680 51.21 4.24 -13.05
CA ALA A 680 50.43 3.73 -14.17
C ALA A 680 48.95 4.14 -14.08
N GLY A 681 48.33 4.01 -12.91
CA GLY A 681 46.93 4.39 -12.73
C GLY A 681 46.70 5.89 -12.62
N SER A 682 47.74 6.73 -12.57
CA SER A 682 47.62 8.20 -12.70
C SER A 682 47.42 8.64 -14.16
N LEU A 683 47.75 7.77 -15.12
CA LEU A 683 47.49 7.98 -16.54
C LEU A 683 46.00 7.74 -16.81
N THR A 684 45.33 8.66 -17.51
CA THR A 684 43.87 8.64 -17.69
C THR A 684 43.34 7.37 -18.35
N THR A 685 43.94 7.01 -19.49
CA THR A 685 43.46 5.95 -20.36
C THR A 685 44.68 5.27 -20.98
N ILE A 686 44.62 3.96 -21.11
CA ILE A 686 45.71 3.13 -21.61
C ILE A 686 45.28 2.55 -22.95
N GLY A 687 46.13 2.67 -23.97
CA GLY A 687 45.91 2.07 -25.27
C GLY A 687 46.56 2.84 -26.42
N GLU A 688 46.35 2.34 -27.63
CA GLU A 688 47.01 2.82 -28.86
C GLU A 688 46.78 4.32 -29.14
N ARG A 689 45.62 4.87 -28.72
CA ARG A 689 45.27 6.29 -28.89
C ARG A 689 45.54 7.14 -27.65
N ASP A 690 45.84 6.50 -26.52
CA ASP A 690 45.99 7.13 -25.21
C ASP A 690 47.41 6.97 -24.70
N SER A 691 47.65 6.80 -23.39
CA SER A 691 48.99 6.53 -22.88
C SER A 691 49.36 5.05 -23.01
N GLN A 692 50.65 4.75 -23.10
CA GLN A 692 51.18 3.40 -23.22
C GLN A 692 52.31 3.21 -22.21
N LEU A 693 52.42 2.01 -21.64
CA LEU A 693 53.42 1.68 -20.63
C LEU A 693 54.11 0.38 -21.00
N GLY A 694 55.44 0.35 -20.86
CA GLY A 694 56.26 -0.85 -20.97
C GLY A 694 57.14 -1.03 -19.75
N ILE A 695 57.53 -2.27 -19.46
CA ILE A 695 58.44 -2.61 -18.37
C ILE A 695 59.60 -3.44 -18.90
N VAL A 696 60.81 -3.01 -18.54
CA VAL A 696 62.04 -3.80 -18.65
C VAL A 696 62.46 -4.14 -17.24
N VAL A 697 62.54 -5.43 -16.95
CA VAL A 697 63.18 -5.91 -15.73
C VAL A 697 64.67 -6.08 -15.99
N TYR A 698 65.51 -5.72 -15.04
CA TYR A 698 66.95 -5.85 -15.20
C TYR A 698 67.64 -6.37 -13.94
N SER A 699 68.75 -7.06 -14.18
CA SER A 699 69.75 -7.44 -13.18
C SER A 699 71.16 -7.34 -13.80
N ALA A 700 71.88 -8.45 -13.94
CA ALA A 700 73.07 -8.53 -14.79
C ALA A 700 72.73 -8.48 -16.29
N ARG A 701 71.49 -8.82 -16.68
CA ARG A 701 70.98 -8.74 -18.06
C ARG A 701 69.55 -8.20 -18.06
N PRO A 702 69.20 -7.28 -18.99
CA PRO A 702 67.84 -6.78 -19.11
C PRO A 702 66.93 -7.75 -19.89
N LYS A 703 65.64 -7.74 -19.58
CA LYS A 703 64.59 -8.50 -20.29
C LYS A 703 63.32 -7.66 -20.42
N VAL A 704 62.60 -7.87 -21.51
CA VAL A 704 61.24 -7.32 -21.67
C VAL A 704 60.31 -8.07 -20.73
N TRP A 705 59.61 -7.35 -19.86
CA TRP A 705 58.43 -7.90 -19.18
C TRP A 705 57.21 -7.73 -20.10
N PHE A 706 56.94 -6.50 -20.54
CA PHE A 706 56.00 -6.24 -21.65
C PHE A 706 56.31 -4.94 -22.39
N LEU A 707 55.84 -4.87 -23.65
CA LEU A 707 56.02 -3.74 -24.58
C LEU A 707 54.96 -2.65 -24.39
N LEU A 708 55.21 -1.45 -24.91
CA LEU A 708 54.31 -0.28 -24.79
C LEU A 708 52.90 -0.56 -25.31
N ASN A 709 52.79 -1.24 -26.46
CA ASN A 709 51.51 -1.55 -27.11
C ASN A 709 50.83 -2.83 -26.59
N ARG A 710 51.29 -3.42 -25.47
CA ARG A 710 50.76 -4.70 -24.96
C ARG A 710 49.33 -4.58 -24.43
N HIS A 711 49.01 -3.48 -23.76
CA HIS A 711 47.75 -3.28 -23.03
C HIS A 711 46.89 -2.17 -23.64
N SER A 712 45.57 -2.38 -23.63
CA SER A 712 44.55 -1.45 -24.17
C SER A 712 43.56 -0.95 -23.10
N ASN A 713 43.81 -1.26 -21.83
CA ASN A 713 43.04 -0.77 -20.69
C ASN A 713 43.89 -0.82 -19.41
N SER A 714 43.53 -0.01 -18.43
CA SER A 714 44.26 0.11 -17.17
C SER A 714 44.20 -1.14 -16.31
N GLU A 715 43.09 -1.89 -16.32
CA GLU A 715 42.91 -3.08 -15.49
C GLU A 715 43.94 -4.16 -15.84
N THR A 716 44.06 -4.53 -17.12
CA THR A 716 45.03 -5.53 -17.56
C THR A 716 46.48 -5.07 -17.35
N LEU A 717 46.75 -3.77 -17.51
CA LEU A 717 48.06 -3.20 -17.24
C LEU A 717 48.44 -3.32 -15.75
N LEU A 718 47.53 -2.94 -14.84
CA LEU A 718 47.80 -2.97 -13.40
C LEU A 718 48.01 -4.40 -12.90
N GLN A 719 47.24 -5.37 -13.41
CA GLN A 719 47.45 -6.79 -13.09
C GLN A 719 48.81 -7.29 -13.56
N GLU A 720 49.25 -6.93 -14.77
CA GLU A 720 50.55 -7.34 -15.30
C GLU A 720 51.73 -6.68 -14.56
N ILE A 721 51.55 -5.44 -14.06
CA ILE A 721 52.55 -4.80 -13.20
C ILE A 721 52.69 -5.60 -11.90
N LEU A 722 51.58 -5.97 -11.26
CA LEU A 722 51.60 -6.73 -10.00
C LEU A 722 52.19 -8.14 -10.15
N SER A 723 52.21 -8.72 -11.35
CA SER A 723 52.81 -10.03 -11.62
C SER A 723 54.28 -9.97 -12.06
N THR A 724 54.92 -8.80 -11.99
CA THR A 724 56.35 -8.65 -12.37
C THR A 724 57.25 -9.61 -11.58
N PRO A 725 58.06 -10.47 -12.23
CA PRO A 725 58.82 -11.53 -11.56
C PRO A 725 60.13 -11.00 -10.95
N PHE A 726 60.38 -11.33 -9.69
CA PHE A 726 61.63 -11.05 -8.96
C PHE A 726 62.46 -12.34 -8.81
N GLU A 727 62.79 -12.98 -9.94
CA GLU A 727 63.36 -14.33 -9.94
C GLU A 727 64.80 -14.41 -10.45
N ASP A 728 65.26 -13.34 -11.11
CA ASP A 728 66.55 -13.29 -11.79
C ASP A 728 67.74 -13.26 -10.81
N GLY A 729 68.90 -13.72 -11.29
CA GLY A 729 70.14 -13.64 -10.52
C GLY A 729 70.56 -12.19 -10.22
N PRO A 730 71.45 -11.98 -9.23
CA PRO A 730 71.86 -10.64 -8.80
C PRO A 730 72.60 -9.87 -9.91
N GLY A 731 72.52 -8.54 -9.86
CA GLY A 731 73.25 -7.62 -10.73
C GLY A 731 72.51 -6.28 -10.89
N ASN A 732 73.23 -5.26 -11.35
CA ASN A 732 72.69 -3.91 -11.49
C ASN A 732 73.23 -3.19 -12.74
N ALA A 733 73.04 -3.78 -13.92
CA ALA A 733 73.55 -3.25 -15.19
C ALA A 733 72.55 -2.26 -15.84
N ILE A 734 72.46 -1.03 -15.29
CA ILE A 734 71.51 -0.01 -15.74
C ILE A 734 71.84 0.50 -17.15
N GLY A 735 73.13 0.64 -17.49
CA GLY A 735 73.58 1.10 -18.81
C GLY A 735 73.17 0.14 -19.93
N GLN A 736 73.32 -1.17 -19.70
CA GLN A 736 72.80 -2.21 -20.59
C GLN A 736 71.28 -2.16 -20.68
N ALA A 737 70.57 -1.98 -19.57
CA ALA A 737 69.11 -1.84 -19.57
C ALA A 737 68.62 -0.64 -20.40
N MET A 738 69.29 0.51 -20.29
CA MET A 738 69.02 1.70 -21.11
C MET A 738 69.26 1.44 -22.60
N THR A 739 70.37 0.79 -22.94
CA THR A 739 70.71 0.41 -24.32
C THR A 739 69.67 -0.56 -24.89
N PHE A 740 69.26 -1.54 -24.10
CA PHE A 740 68.24 -2.53 -24.45
C PHE A 740 66.88 -1.87 -24.66
N THR A 741 66.44 -0.99 -23.76
CA THR A 741 65.19 -0.22 -23.90
C THR A 741 65.15 0.58 -25.19
N ARG A 742 66.24 1.26 -25.55
CA ARG A 742 66.34 1.98 -26.83
C ARG A 742 66.13 1.06 -28.03
N GLN A 743 66.75 -0.12 -28.02
CA GLN A 743 66.71 -1.05 -29.15
C GLN A 743 65.35 -1.75 -29.28
N PHE A 744 64.76 -2.17 -28.16
CA PHE A 744 63.61 -3.10 -28.19
C PHE A 744 62.28 -2.45 -27.82
N LEU A 745 62.24 -1.48 -26.89
CA LEU A 745 60.97 -0.88 -26.44
C LEU A 745 60.67 0.47 -27.09
N LEU A 746 61.69 1.26 -27.42
CA LEU A 746 61.51 2.57 -28.08
C LEU A 746 61.41 2.45 -29.61
N SER A 747 61.00 1.29 -30.13
CA SER A 747 60.76 1.06 -31.55
C SER A 747 59.28 1.23 -31.91
N PRO A 748 58.95 1.67 -33.15
CA PRO A 748 57.56 1.75 -33.60
C PRO A 748 56.82 0.42 -33.51
N THR A 749 57.50 -0.69 -33.80
CA THR A 749 56.95 -2.06 -33.69
C THR A 749 56.61 -2.47 -32.26
N ALA A 750 57.30 -1.90 -31.27
CA ALA A 750 57.01 -2.09 -29.85
C ALA A 750 55.99 -1.10 -29.29
N GLY A 751 55.44 -0.21 -30.12
CA GLY A 751 54.41 0.75 -29.76
C GLY A 751 54.87 2.20 -29.65
N ARG A 752 56.17 2.52 -29.75
CA ARG A 752 56.64 3.91 -29.59
C ARG A 752 56.10 4.82 -30.71
N ARG A 753 55.44 5.93 -30.33
CA ARG A 753 54.81 6.89 -31.25
C ARG A 753 55.59 8.21 -31.32
N PRO A 754 56.22 8.58 -32.45
CA PRO A 754 57.06 9.78 -32.55
C PRO A 754 56.40 11.11 -32.16
N ARG A 755 55.06 11.21 -32.30
CA ARG A 755 54.29 12.44 -31.98
C ARG A 755 53.75 12.48 -30.56
N VAL A 756 53.91 11.42 -29.79
CA VAL A 756 53.54 11.39 -28.37
C VAL A 756 54.81 11.60 -27.54
N PRO A 757 54.81 12.40 -26.47
CA PRO A 757 55.94 12.46 -25.54
C PRO A 757 56.37 11.06 -25.07
N GLY A 758 57.68 10.81 -25.01
CA GLY A 758 58.24 9.54 -24.54
C GLY A 758 59.03 9.75 -23.26
N ALA A 759 58.92 8.82 -22.31
CA ALA A 759 59.69 8.84 -21.07
C ALA A 759 60.32 7.48 -20.75
N VAL A 760 61.50 7.48 -20.15
CA VAL A 760 62.13 6.32 -19.52
C VAL A 760 62.38 6.65 -18.06
N VAL A 761 61.84 5.84 -17.14
CA VAL A 761 62.04 5.99 -15.70
C VAL A 761 63.01 4.92 -15.21
N ILE A 762 64.19 5.35 -14.77
CA ILE A 762 65.20 4.49 -14.16
C ILE A 762 64.85 4.31 -12.69
N ILE A 763 64.61 3.08 -12.25
CA ILE A 763 64.50 2.76 -10.81
C ILE A 763 65.79 2.08 -10.39
N ALA A 764 66.48 2.61 -9.38
CA ALA A 764 67.73 2.05 -8.89
C ALA A 764 67.77 2.04 -7.35
N ASP A 765 68.31 0.97 -6.77
CA ASP A 765 68.50 0.80 -5.32
C ASP A 765 69.98 0.76 -4.89
N GLU A 766 70.89 0.65 -5.86
CA GLU A 766 72.34 0.71 -5.68
C GLU A 766 73.02 1.31 -6.93
N LYS A 767 74.34 1.54 -6.85
CA LYS A 767 75.16 2.05 -7.96
C LYS A 767 75.25 1.06 -9.13
N SER A 768 75.18 1.54 -10.36
CA SER A 768 75.29 0.70 -11.55
C SER A 768 76.64 -0.01 -11.65
N SER A 769 76.64 -1.24 -12.19
CA SER A 769 77.88 -1.99 -12.47
C SER A 769 78.53 -1.62 -13.81
N ASP A 770 77.87 -0.80 -14.62
CA ASP A 770 78.29 -0.33 -15.93
C ASP A 770 78.02 1.18 -16.11
N ASN A 771 78.47 1.75 -17.24
CA ASN A 771 78.31 3.18 -17.51
C ASN A 771 76.85 3.52 -17.88
N VAL A 772 76.20 4.37 -17.08
CA VAL A 772 74.81 4.82 -17.31
C VAL A 772 74.73 6.08 -18.19
N THR A 773 75.69 7.00 -18.03
CA THR A 773 75.68 8.33 -18.66
C THR A 773 75.66 8.27 -20.19
N VAL A 774 76.47 7.40 -20.81
CA VAL A 774 76.55 7.27 -22.27
C VAL A 774 75.23 6.72 -22.84
N PRO A 775 74.71 5.55 -22.41
CA PRO A 775 73.41 5.06 -22.87
C PRO A 775 72.26 6.05 -22.65
N ALA A 776 72.23 6.74 -21.51
CA ALA A 776 71.21 7.73 -21.21
C ALA A 776 71.27 8.95 -22.15
N SER A 777 72.47 9.44 -22.49
CA SER A 777 72.63 10.54 -23.46
C SER A 777 72.05 10.19 -24.84
N VAL A 778 72.16 8.93 -25.25
CA VAL A 778 71.66 8.45 -26.54
C VAL A 778 70.13 8.33 -26.52
N VAL A 779 69.53 7.90 -25.41
CA VAL A 779 68.07 7.92 -25.23
C VAL A 779 67.54 9.36 -25.24
N LYS A 780 68.19 10.27 -24.52
CA LYS A 780 67.83 11.71 -24.51
C LYS A 780 67.89 12.33 -25.90
N ALA A 781 68.93 12.04 -26.68
CA ALA A 781 69.09 12.51 -28.06
C ALA A 781 67.97 12.03 -29.02
N SER A 782 67.21 10.99 -28.65
CA SER A 782 66.04 10.52 -29.40
C SER A 782 64.73 11.26 -29.07
N GLY A 783 64.79 12.32 -28.25
CA GLY A 783 63.62 13.09 -27.83
C GLY A 783 62.79 12.40 -26.74
N VAL A 784 63.42 11.53 -25.95
CA VAL A 784 62.79 10.79 -24.86
C VAL A 784 63.31 11.32 -23.53
N THR A 785 62.39 11.72 -22.64
CA THR A 785 62.71 12.23 -21.31
C THR A 785 63.15 11.08 -20.40
N VAL A 786 64.38 11.14 -19.91
CA VAL A 786 64.89 10.24 -18.87
C VAL A 786 64.60 10.86 -17.49
N LEU A 787 63.90 10.09 -16.65
CA LEU A 787 63.61 10.34 -15.24
C LEU A 787 64.27 9.25 -14.38
N ALA A 788 64.45 9.50 -13.08
CA ALA A 788 64.99 8.49 -12.18
C ALA A 788 64.32 8.50 -10.79
N VAL A 789 64.24 7.32 -10.17
CA VAL A 789 63.82 7.07 -8.80
C VAL A 789 64.94 6.29 -8.11
N GLY A 790 65.66 6.95 -7.21
CA GLY A 790 66.69 6.35 -6.36
C GLY A 790 66.11 5.83 -5.04
N ILE A 791 66.57 4.68 -4.58
CA ILE A 791 66.16 4.04 -3.33
C ILE A 791 67.40 3.73 -2.52
N GLY A 792 67.43 4.10 -1.23
CA GLY A 792 68.45 3.61 -0.29
C GLY A 792 69.88 3.97 -0.66
N ARG A 793 70.60 3.04 -1.30
CA ARG A 793 72.03 3.13 -1.63
C ARG A 793 72.29 3.50 -3.10
N ALA A 794 71.27 3.91 -3.84
CA ALA A 794 71.43 4.38 -5.20
C ALA A 794 72.40 5.57 -5.27
N ASP A 795 73.29 5.58 -6.28
CA ASP A 795 74.24 6.68 -6.47
C ASP A 795 73.53 7.89 -7.10
N SER A 796 73.23 8.89 -6.26
CA SER A 796 72.47 10.07 -6.69
C SER A 796 73.17 10.90 -7.77
N GLU A 797 74.51 10.95 -7.80
CA GLU A 797 75.25 11.69 -8.83
C GLU A 797 75.25 10.95 -10.17
N GLU A 798 75.37 9.62 -10.15
CA GLU A 798 75.19 8.77 -11.33
C GLU A 798 73.80 8.96 -11.95
N LEU A 799 72.74 8.90 -11.14
CA LEU A 799 71.37 9.11 -11.61
C LEU A 799 71.16 10.55 -12.10
N ARG A 800 71.72 11.55 -11.41
CA ARG A 800 71.64 12.96 -11.83
C ARG A 800 72.27 13.18 -13.20
N GLN A 801 73.38 12.51 -13.52
CA GLN A 801 74.00 12.58 -14.85
C GLN A 801 73.17 11.85 -15.92
N ALA A 802 72.42 10.82 -15.54
CA ALA A 802 71.57 10.06 -16.45
C ALA A 802 70.31 10.84 -16.87
N VAL A 803 69.61 11.48 -15.93
CA VAL A 803 68.32 12.17 -16.19
C VAL A 803 68.42 13.33 -17.19
N THR A 804 67.27 13.75 -17.72
CA THR A 804 67.16 14.86 -18.69
C THR A 804 67.60 16.17 -18.05
N ASP A 805 68.39 16.96 -18.79
CA ASP A 805 68.98 18.24 -18.40
C ASP A 805 69.85 18.23 -17.13
N GLY A 806 70.14 17.04 -16.59
CA GLY A 806 70.83 16.89 -15.30
C GLY A 806 70.09 17.54 -14.13
N SER A 807 68.81 17.84 -14.30
CA SER A 807 67.98 18.57 -13.34
C SER A 807 67.59 17.69 -12.18
N THR A 808 67.73 18.21 -10.96
CA THR A 808 67.28 17.55 -9.73
C THR A 808 65.75 17.41 -9.68
N GLN A 809 65.00 18.11 -10.54
CA GLN A 809 63.55 17.93 -10.66
C GLN A 809 63.18 16.59 -11.32
N ASN A 810 64.05 16.02 -12.16
CA ASN A 810 63.81 14.75 -12.86
C ASN A 810 64.29 13.52 -12.05
N LEU A 811 64.75 13.73 -10.81
CA LEU A 811 65.28 12.72 -9.91
C LEU A 811 64.49 12.72 -8.61
N LEU A 812 63.80 11.62 -8.31
CA LEU A 812 63.14 11.37 -7.03
C LEU A 812 63.99 10.44 -6.19
N TYR A 813 63.96 10.60 -4.86
CA TYR A 813 64.78 9.80 -3.95
C TYR A 813 64.02 9.38 -2.70
N ALA A 814 64.01 8.08 -2.41
CA ALA A 814 63.50 7.50 -1.17
C ALA A 814 64.64 6.95 -0.32
N ARG A 815 64.64 7.20 0.99
CA ARG A 815 65.71 6.70 1.89
C ARG A 815 65.71 5.18 2.03
N ASP A 816 64.56 4.55 1.84
CA ASP A 816 64.35 3.11 1.93
C ASP A 816 63.02 2.73 1.26
N ALA A 817 62.71 1.43 1.26
CA ALA A 817 61.48 0.90 0.67
C ALA A 817 60.19 1.47 1.30
N THR A 818 60.21 1.78 2.60
CA THR A 818 59.02 2.26 3.32
C THR A 818 58.62 3.67 2.89
N GLN A 819 59.58 4.47 2.40
CA GLN A 819 59.33 5.83 1.91
C GLN A 819 58.91 5.89 0.45
N LEU A 820 58.97 4.79 -0.32
CA LEU A 820 58.52 4.77 -1.72
C LEU A 820 57.07 5.22 -1.86
N GLY A 821 56.21 4.89 -0.88
CA GLY A 821 54.82 5.35 -0.81
C GLY A 821 54.66 6.87 -0.89
N THR A 822 55.64 7.64 -0.40
CA THR A 822 55.59 9.11 -0.39
C THR A 822 55.85 9.70 -1.78
N LEU A 823 56.55 8.98 -2.66
CA LEU A 823 56.91 9.42 -4.02
C LEU A 823 55.80 9.21 -5.05
N HIS A 824 54.67 8.60 -4.66
CA HIS A 824 53.57 8.27 -5.56
C HIS A 824 53.05 9.50 -6.32
N THR A 825 52.80 10.60 -5.60
CA THR A 825 52.29 11.84 -6.19
C THR A 825 53.37 12.54 -7.01
N ASP A 826 54.59 12.63 -6.49
CA ASP A 826 55.68 13.34 -7.18
C ASP A 826 56.02 12.68 -8.52
N LEU A 827 56.06 11.35 -8.57
CA LEU A 827 56.28 10.61 -9.83
C LEU A 827 55.10 10.79 -10.80
N ALA A 828 53.87 10.76 -10.30
CA ALA A 828 52.69 10.99 -11.12
C ALA A 828 52.69 12.43 -11.70
N ASP A 829 53.08 13.43 -10.92
CA ASP A 829 53.18 14.83 -11.35
C ASP A 829 54.27 15.01 -12.41
N LEU A 830 55.44 14.37 -12.25
CA LEU A 830 56.49 14.38 -13.28
C LEU A 830 56.01 13.76 -14.60
N LEU A 831 55.39 12.58 -14.53
CA LEU A 831 54.86 11.90 -15.71
C LEU A 831 53.77 12.73 -16.39
N CYS A 832 52.88 13.35 -15.61
CA CYS A 832 51.83 14.23 -16.13
C CYS A 832 52.40 15.50 -16.78
N GLY A 833 53.47 16.07 -16.20
CA GLY A 833 54.22 17.17 -16.78
C GLY A 833 54.77 16.84 -18.17
N VAL A 834 55.40 15.66 -18.31
CA VAL A 834 55.90 15.18 -19.62
C VAL A 834 54.74 14.91 -20.59
N ALA A 835 53.65 14.30 -20.12
CA ALA A 835 52.50 13.94 -20.94
C ALA A 835 51.76 15.15 -21.56
N ARG A 836 51.93 16.34 -20.97
CA ARG A 836 51.26 17.59 -21.39
C ARG A 836 52.15 18.53 -22.22
N ILE A 837 53.40 18.17 -22.51
CA ILE A 837 54.25 18.96 -23.39
C ILE A 837 53.55 19.08 -24.76
N PRO A 838 53.19 20.30 -25.23
CA PRO A 838 52.47 20.47 -26.48
C PRO A 838 53.24 19.90 -27.67
N GLU A 839 52.53 19.26 -28.61
CA GLU A 839 53.08 18.83 -29.89
C GLU A 839 53.69 20.05 -30.63
N GLY A 840 55.02 20.24 -30.55
CA GLY A 840 55.71 21.29 -31.29
C GLY A 840 56.87 22.01 -30.59
N VAL A 841 57.12 21.80 -29.29
CA VAL A 841 58.31 22.36 -28.62
C VAL A 841 59.36 21.27 -28.41
N GLY A 842 59.97 20.82 -29.51
CA GLY A 842 61.28 20.18 -29.44
C GLY A 842 62.36 21.27 -29.29
N PRO A 843 63.56 20.94 -28.75
CA PRO A 843 64.65 21.90 -28.68
C PRO A 843 64.95 22.44 -30.08
N VAL A 844 65.15 23.75 -30.14
CA VAL A 844 65.62 24.49 -31.31
C VAL A 844 66.77 23.68 -31.94
N THR A 845 66.60 23.31 -33.19
CA THR A 845 67.71 22.80 -34.00
C THR A 845 68.76 23.89 -34.06
N GLU A 846 69.83 23.75 -33.27
CA GLU A 846 71.06 24.48 -33.55
C GLU A 846 71.45 24.14 -34.99
N GLN A 847 71.46 25.16 -35.84
CA GLN A 847 72.02 25.05 -37.17
C GLN A 847 73.47 24.61 -37.05
N CYS A 848 73.78 23.47 -37.64
CA CYS A 848 75.13 22.99 -37.79
C CYS A 848 75.90 23.96 -38.70
N THR A 849 76.62 24.93 -38.12
CA THR A 849 77.59 25.74 -38.84
C THR A 849 78.89 24.96 -39.00
N VAL A 850 78.93 24.05 -39.97
CA VAL A 850 80.18 23.57 -40.54
C VAL A 850 80.11 23.76 -42.05
N GLN A 851 80.73 24.84 -42.53
CA GLN A 851 81.05 24.98 -43.95
C GLN A 851 82.15 23.97 -44.29
N CYS A 852 81.86 23.03 -45.18
CA CYS A 852 82.90 22.24 -45.84
C CYS A 852 83.60 23.12 -46.92
N PRO A 853 84.94 23.13 -46.99
CA PRO A 853 85.64 23.80 -48.09
C PRO A 853 85.44 23.02 -49.40
N ARG A 854 85.37 23.76 -50.51
CA ARG A 854 85.28 23.23 -51.88
C ARG A 854 86.54 22.50 -52.31
#